data_AF-A0A366RAC2-F1
#
_entry.id   AF-A0A366RAC2-F1
#
_cell.length_a   1.000
_cell.length_b   1.000
_cell.length_c   1.000
_cell.angle_alpha   90.00
_cell.angle_beta   90.00
_cell.angle_gamma   90.00
#
_symmetry.space_group_name_H-M   'P 1'
#
loop_
_entity.id
_entity.type
_entity.pdbx_description
1 polymer ?
#
loop_
_entity_poly.entity_id
_entity_poly.type
_entity_poly.pdbx_seq_one_letter_code
_entity_poly.pdbx_strand_id
1 'polypeptide(L)'
;MTQDHKHEALQPVHPSMKGKLDPVFEKLYNDNVANTPLKPIDLGILRSKYSVLYSYGTGPAPDVAREYDAQIVTHEDITLAVRVYEPDTAGPWPVHIDYHGGGWGLGDLDTESHICKHICKVAGVAVIDVAYRLVPENAFPCGITDSFAALKYVYEKGAERFSIDPERISVGGVSAGGFISLALAHMARDAGIPLKLVAVGTPVIDDLSKYSSASDSPFPSMQENEHAPTLNWGRLAWFDKLKWSSLGSTPEEIASRRQKIPEIYGNLFKATDFSNLAKTVIYTAGADPLRDEGEAYGNLTVVIANGCAWDAHGLQKEQVEGETTAGPMSNAIPDDMTAPLQDISWNLSPDSTWLDILSDTPAVVESPPATTLSLYSPSLLPDMTSPHDKALLNHYSTIVAFVLSRHPNTASNPYTSYIVPMAVSNQLILHCVLALSATHWEKLQPDMRDRALFHKGQATKSLANLLPTVDSSSVDVALVSCLLLCMSELFDGTSAGWKLHLQGAKRLLSTFKAQTSSTSACGHFKFLVKLARFLDSAATTSTCKPPLIDETTVKPTDDTNGDDAAVYGIPKELFHMVDRVNNLASKRGTRVDEESEALFRQEAERVQGLLDSWAYDYGGLAGAVASLNPTNDDVLHATTAYEWALRLRLHQITEGYSLTEKVSDCVQHILDSAQKIRYGSSLETCLLFPLVMAGGACNSLEQRMVVQDRLMVMERTCGFGYVHQSRELVETVWKRRETESMVNWARIRYEEMGGLALY
;
A
#
# COMPACT_ATOMS: atom_id res chain seq x y z
N MET A 1 39.01 -28.74 -20.13
CA MET A 1 39.48 -27.84 -19.04
C MET A 1 40.00 -26.57 -19.69
N THR A 2 39.12 -25.59 -19.88
CA THR A 2 39.52 -24.21 -20.19
C THR A 2 39.21 -23.42 -18.93
N GLN A 3 40.22 -23.22 -18.09
CA GLN A 3 40.13 -22.28 -16.98
C GLN A 3 40.03 -20.87 -17.57
N ASP A 4 38.81 -20.33 -17.52
CA ASP A 4 38.55 -18.91 -17.71
C ASP A 4 39.27 -18.16 -16.57
N HIS A 5 40.47 -17.65 -16.85
CA HIS A 5 41.16 -16.73 -15.95
C HIS A 5 40.43 -15.37 -15.99
N LYS A 6 39.26 -15.30 -15.33
CA LYS A 6 38.65 -14.02 -14.97
C LYS A 6 39.62 -13.34 -14.00
N HIS A 7 40.13 -12.17 -14.40
CA HIS A 7 40.93 -11.33 -13.52
C HIS A 7 40.14 -11.06 -12.23
N GLU A 8 40.82 -11.07 -11.08
CA GLU A 8 40.21 -10.75 -9.79
C GLU A 8 39.63 -9.32 -9.84
N ALA A 9 38.37 -9.14 -9.44
CA ALA A 9 37.73 -7.83 -9.46
C ALA A 9 38.51 -6.85 -8.57
N LEU A 10 38.76 -5.63 -9.06
CA LEU A 10 39.52 -4.62 -8.32
C LEU A 10 38.76 -4.07 -7.11
N GLN A 11 37.43 -4.10 -7.13
CA GLN A 11 36.50 -3.58 -6.14
C GLN A 11 35.30 -4.53 -5.98
N PRO A 12 35.51 -5.78 -5.52
CA PRO A 12 34.41 -6.72 -5.34
C PRO A 12 33.43 -6.19 -4.30
N VAL A 13 32.15 -6.59 -4.42
CA VAL A 13 31.17 -6.36 -3.36
C VAL A 13 31.72 -6.92 -2.05
N HIS A 14 31.71 -6.10 -1.00
CA HIS A 14 32.26 -6.50 0.29
C HIS A 14 31.53 -7.74 0.83
N PRO A 15 32.21 -8.73 1.46
CA PRO A 15 31.58 -9.96 1.93
C PRO A 15 30.38 -9.73 2.86
N SER A 16 30.39 -8.66 3.66
CA SER A 16 29.27 -8.30 4.55
C SER A 16 27.99 -7.86 3.81
N MET A 17 28.10 -7.51 2.52
CA MET A 17 26.97 -7.09 1.69
C MET A 17 26.39 -8.22 0.84
N LYS A 18 27.03 -9.40 0.84
CA LYS A 18 26.60 -10.54 0.04
C LYS A 18 25.19 -11.02 0.45
N GLY A 19 24.29 -11.13 -0.51
CA GLY A 19 22.90 -11.56 -0.27
C GLY A 19 22.00 -10.48 0.32
N LYS A 20 22.50 -9.26 0.50
CA LYS A 20 21.70 -8.08 0.90
C LYS A 20 21.28 -7.21 -0.29
N LEU A 21 21.82 -7.48 -1.47
CA LEU A 21 21.64 -6.65 -2.67
C LEU A 21 20.70 -7.34 -3.66
N ASP A 22 19.98 -6.53 -4.44
CA ASP A 22 19.18 -7.04 -5.55
C ASP A 22 20.11 -7.73 -6.58
N PRO A 23 19.79 -8.94 -7.07
CA PRO A 23 20.64 -9.65 -8.04
C PRO A 23 20.91 -8.87 -9.33
N VAL A 24 19.96 -8.04 -9.79
CA VAL A 24 20.12 -7.16 -10.95
C VAL A 24 21.15 -6.08 -10.63
N PHE A 25 21.07 -5.48 -9.44
CA PHE A 25 22.05 -4.52 -8.98
C PHE A 25 23.44 -5.13 -8.80
N GLU A 26 23.55 -6.33 -8.20
CA GLU A 26 24.84 -7.03 -8.05
C GLU A 26 25.50 -7.27 -9.41
N LYS A 27 24.72 -7.72 -10.40
CA LYS A 27 25.21 -7.92 -11.77
C LYS A 27 25.71 -6.61 -12.37
N LEU A 28 24.92 -5.54 -12.29
CA LEU A 28 25.28 -4.21 -12.79
C LEU A 28 26.56 -3.68 -12.15
N TYR A 29 26.68 -3.79 -10.82
CA TYR A 29 27.86 -3.37 -10.08
C TYR A 29 29.09 -4.17 -10.52
N ASN A 30 28.97 -5.50 -10.65
CA ASN A 30 30.07 -6.36 -11.08
C ASN A 30 30.52 -6.07 -12.53
N ASP A 31 29.56 -5.79 -13.42
CA ASP A 31 29.84 -5.53 -14.84
C ASP A 31 30.49 -4.16 -15.05
N ASN A 32 30.11 -3.13 -14.27
CA ASN A 32 30.47 -1.74 -14.55
C ASN A 32 31.40 -1.09 -13.52
N VAL A 33 31.34 -1.51 -12.26
CA VAL A 33 32.01 -0.83 -11.14
C VAL A 33 33.14 -1.66 -10.54
N ALA A 34 32.93 -2.97 -10.37
CA ALA A 34 33.84 -3.84 -9.63
C ALA A 34 35.25 -3.96 -10.26
N ASN A 35 35.44 -3.57 -11.52
CA ASN A 35 36.73 -3.58 -12.21
C ASN A 35 37.37 -2.19 -12.34
N THR A 36 36.84 -1.17 -11.67
CA THR A 36 37.38 0.19 -11.70
C THR A 36 38.38 0.40 -10.54
N PRO A 37 39.63 0.84 -10.79
CA PRO A 37 40.60 1.10 -9.73
C PRO A 37 40.16 2.23 -8.80
N LEU A 38 40.36 2.07 -7.49
CA LEU A 38 40.25 3.16 -6.52
C LEU A 38 41.25 4.27 -6.85
N LYS A 39 40.75 5.49 -6.94
CA LYS A 39 41.56 6.72 -7.06
C LYS A 39 41.24 7.63 -5.87
N PRO A 40 42.20 8.48 -5.45
CA PRO A 40 41.89 9.56 -4.52
C PRO A 40 40.68 10.36 -5.01
N ILE A 41 39.81 10.78 -4.08
CA ILE A 41 38.62 11.55 -4.44
C ILE A 41 39.06 12.94 -4.90
N ASP A 42 38.87 13.21 -6.20
CA ASP A 42 39.01 14.52 -6.82
C ASP A 42 37.62 15.04 -7.15
N LEU A 43 37.24 16.18 -6.55
CA LEU A 43 35.89 16.72 -6.66
C LEU A 43 35.53 17.12 -8.10
N GLY A 44 36.50 17.65 -8.87
CA GLY A 44 36.26 18.04 -10.26
C GLY A 44 35.98 16.83 -11.15
N ILE A 45 36.77 15.77 -10.99
CA ILE A 45 36.56 14.49 -11.71
C ILE A 45 35.26 13.82 -11.26
N LEU A 46 34.94 13.88 -9.96
CA LEU A 46 33.73 13.27 -9.43
C LEU A 46 32.48 13.96 -9.98
N ARG A 47 32.45 15.30 -10.03
CA ARG A 47 31.39 16.08 -10.67
C ARG A 47 31.22 15.74 -12.14
N SER A 48 32.32 15.73 -12.91
CA SER A 48 32.25 15.47 -14.36
C SER A 48 31.79 14.06 -14.73
N LYS A 49 31.74 13.13 -13.76
CA LYS A 49 31.36 11.73 -13.96
C LYS A 49 30.17 11.30 -13.11
N TYR A 50 29.56 12.21 -12.37
CA TYR A 50 28.56 11.86 -11.37
C TYR A 50 27.36 11.15 -12.02
N SER A 51 26.88 11.69 -13.14
CA SER A 51 25.77 11.12 -13.92
C SER A 51 26.10 9.75 -14.55
N VAL A 52 27.39 9.43 -14.77
CA VAL A 52 27.80 8.14 -15.35
C VAL A 52 27.49 6.99 -14.38
N LEU A 53 27.67 7.20 -13.07
CA LEU A 53 27.39 6.16 -12.07
C LEU A 53 25.91 5.76 -12.07
N TYR A 54 25.01 6.74 -12.25
CA TYR A 54 23.58 6.52 -12.32
C TYR A 54 23.16 5.93 -13.68
N SER A 55 23.83 6.31 -14.78
CA SER A 55 23.51 5.85 -16.14
C SER A 55 23.46 4.32 -16.32
N TYR A 56 24.20 3.57 -15.49
CA TYR A 56 24.19 2.11 -15.56
C TYR A 56 22.89 1.49 -15.06
N GLY A 57 22.15 2.18 -14.18
CA GLY A 57 20.94 1.68 -13.51
C GLY A 57 19.65 2.36 -13.93
N THR A 58 19.70 3.27 -14.89
CA THR A 58 18.52 4.03 -15.35
C THR A 58 17.92 3.41 -16.59
N GLY A 59 16.61 3.13 -16.56
CA GLY A 59 15.84 2.82 -17.76
C GLY A 59 15.75 4.03 -18.71
N PRO A 60 15.32 3.84 -19.96
CA PRO A 60 15.11 4.95 -20.89
C PRO A 60 14.12 5.95 -20.29
N ALA A 61 14.53 7.22 -20.18
CA ALA A 61 13.65 8.28 -19.69
C ALA A 61 12.51 8.51 -20.70
N PRO A 62 11.26 8.70 -20.25
CA PRO A 62 10.16 8.99 -21.15
C PRO A 62 10.32 10.38 -21.76
N ASP A 63 9.77 10.55 -22.97
CA ASP A 63 9.61 11.88 -23.56
C ASP A 63 8.50 12.65 -22.83
N VAL A 64 8.81 13.90 -22.51
CA VAL A 64 7.88 14.90 -21.99
C VAL A 64 7.45 15.85 -23.12
N ALA A 65 6.34 16.57 -22.93
CA ALA A 65 5.82 17.45 -23.97
C ALA A 65 6.81 18.57 -24.32
N ARG A 66 7.49 19.10 -23.31
CA ARG A 66 8.54 20.10 -23.46
C ARG A 66 9.55 20.03 -22.33
N GLU A 67 10.81 20.24 -22.68
CA GLU A 67 11.94 20.39 -21.76
C GLU A 67 12.70 21.66 -22.13
N TYR A 68 12.98 22.52 -21.15
CA TYR A 68 13.78 23.72 -21.38
C TYR A 68 14.45 24.24 -20.12
N ASP A 69 15.60 24.89 -20.30
CA ASP A 69 16.31 25.58 -19.23
C ASP A 69 15.79 27.01 -19.07
N ALA A 70 15.74 27.48 -17.83
CA ALA A 70 15.38 28.83 -17.46
C ALA A 70 16.28 29.33 -16.33
N GLN A 71 16.16 30.63 -16.04
CA GLN A 71 16.80 31.27 -14.90
C GLN A 71 15.72 31.89 -14.03
N ILE A 72 15.87 31.75 -12.72
CA ILE A 72 15.05 32.44 -11.73
C ILE A 72 15.95 33.37 -10.93
N VAL A 73 15.47 34.57 -10.65
CA VAL A 73 16.19 35.55 -9.82
C VAL A 73 15.46 35.63 -8.50
N THR A 74 16.13 35.22 -7.42
CA THR A 74 15.56 35.23 -6.08
C THR A 74 15.48 36.65 -5.52
N HIS A 75 14.74 36.83 -4.42
CA HIS A 75 14.67 38.11 -3.70
C HIS A 75 16.01 38.62 -3.15
N GLU A 76 17.04 37.77 -3.13
CA GLU A 76 18.40 38.12 -2.72
C GLU A 76 19.32 38.40 -3.92
N ASP A 77 18.74 38.63 -5.10
CA ASP A 77 19.45 38.84 -6.38
C ASP A 77 20.35 37.66 -6.79
N ILE A 78 20.11 36.47 -6.23
CA ILE A 78 20.80 35.24 -6.63
C ILE A 78 20.08 34.70 -7.87
N THR A 79 20.84 34.50 -8.94
CA THR A 79 20.34 33.86 -10.17
C THR A 79 20.59 32.35 -10.08
N LEU A 80 19.52 31.56 -10.13
CA LEU A 80 19.57 30.10 -10.13
C LEU A 80 19.11 29.55 -11.47
N ALA A 81 19.86 28.59 -12.00
CA ALA A 81 19.44 27.84 -13.17
C ALA A 81 18.37 26.81 -12.75
N VAL A 82 17.35 26.65 -13.59
CA VAL A 82 16.33 25.62 -13.42
C VAL A 82 16.06 24.93 -14.75
N ARG A 83 15.67 23.66 -14.70
CA ARG A 83 15.14 22.94 -15.85
C ARG A 83 13.67 22.63 -15.64
N VAL A 84 12.86 22.93 -16.64
CA VAL A 84 11.41 22.74 -16.60
C VAL A 84 11.00 21.62 -17.53
N TYR A 85 10.21 20.69 -16.99
CA TYR A 85 9.58 19.59 -17.71
C TYR A 85 8.07 19.79 -17.70
N GLU A 86 7.47 19.93 -18.88
CA GLU A 86 6.03 20.14 -19.04
C GLU A 86 5.34 18.81 -19.42
N PRO A 87 4.23 18.43 -18.77
CA PRO A 87 3.49 17.22 -19.09
C PRO A 87 2.67 17.43 -20.39
N ASP A 88 2.16 16.33 -20.95
CA ASP A 88 1.36 16.35 -22.20
C ASP A 88 -0.03 17.01 -22.05
N THR A 89 -0.47 17.27 -20.83
CA THR A 89 -1.76 17.88 -20.53
C THR A 89 -1.71 19.40 -20.64
N ALA A 90 -2.87 20.06 -20.78
CA ALA A 90 -2.93 21.52 -20.72
C ALA A 90 -2.85 22.03 -19.26
N GLY A 91 -2.14 23.15 -19.05
CA GLY A 91 -2.03 23.80 -17.74
C GLY A 91 -3.25 24.66 -17.34
N PRO A 92 -3.23 25.29 -16.15
CA PRO A 92 -2.10 25.33 -15.23
C PRO A 92 -1.87 24.00 -14.50
N TRP A 93 -0.61 23.57 -14.41
CA TRP A 93 -0.27 22.26 -13.84
C TRP A 93 0.05 22.34 -12.34
N PRO A 94 -0.31 21.32 -11.55
CA PRO A 94 0.42 21.06 -10.31
C PRO A 94 1.91 20.97 -10.59
N VAL A 95 2.75 21.35 -9.63
CA VAL A 95 4.21 21.37 -9.82
C VAL A 95 4.93 20.55 -8.75
N HIS A 96 5.95 19.82 -9.19
CA HIS A 96 6.98 19.23 -8.34
C HIS A 96 8.27 20.03 -8.50
N ILE A 97 8.83 20.52 -7.40
CA ILE A 97 10.14 21.17 -7.41
C ILE A 97 11.15 20.15 -6.89
N ASP A 98 12.06 19.75 -7.77
CA ASP A 98 13.06 18.73 -7.48
C ASP A 98 14.38 19.38 -7.05
N TYR A 99 15.03 18.77 -6.08
CA TYR A 99 16.36 19.14 -5.60
C TYR A 99 17.25 17.91 -5.62
N HIS A 100 18.24 17.91 -6.51
CA HIS A 100 19.08 16.74 -6.72
C HIS A 100 19.90 16.34 -5.48
N GLY A 101 20.26 15.05 -5.40
CA GLY A 101 21.22 14.52 -4.44
C GLY A 101 22.68 14.89 -4.75
N GLY A 102 23.63 14.34 -3.99
CA GLY A 102 25.07 14.56 -4.22
C GLY A 102 25.87 15.09 -3.04
N GLY A 103 25.38 14.90 -1.82
CA GLY A 103 26.12 15.25 -0.61
C GLY A 103 26.54 16.71 -0.57
N TRP A 104 25.65 17.61 -1.01
CA TRP A 104 25.82 19.08 -1.01
C TRP A 104 26.83 19.62 -2.03
N GLY A 105 27.68 18.75 -2.58
CA GLY A 105 28.83 19.12 -3.38
C GLY A 105 28.81 18.59 -4.82
N LEU A 106 27.86 17.72 -5.16
CA LEU A 106 27.71 17.10 -6.48
C LEU A 106 26.27 17.26 -6.98
N GLY A 107 26.06 16.91 -8.26
CA GLY A 107 24.78 16.96 -8.93
C GLY A 107 24.58 18.24 -9.76
N ASP A 108 23.66 18.16 -10.70
CA ASP A 108 23.27 19.20 -11.64
C ASP A 108 21.93 18.81 -12.30
N LEU A 109 21.44 19.64 -13.23
CA LEU A 109 20.18 19.44 -13.97
C LEU A 109 20.18 18.22 -14.90
N ASP A 110 21.34 17.58 -15.12
CA ASP A 110 21.46 16.38 -15.95
C ASP A 110 21.41 15.11 -15.09
N THR A 111 21.89 15.17 -13.85
CA THR A 111 22.05 14.04 -12.92
C THR A 111 20.74 13.30 -12.67
N GLU A 112 19.66 14.02 -12.33
CA GLU A 112 18.35 13.45 -11.99
C GLU A 112 17.29 13.70 -13.07
N SER A 113 17.72 14.16 -14.25
CA SER A 113 16.84 14.47 -15.40
C SER A 113 15.90 13.31 -15.78
N HIS A 114 16.40 12.08 -15.70
CA HIS A 114 15.60 10.88 -15.96
C HIS A 114 14.48 10.68 -14.92
N ILE A 115 14.73 11.00 -13.64
CA ILE A 115 13.73 10.94 -12.57
C ILE A 115 12.68 12.03 -12.80
N CYS A 116 13.13 13.26 -13.06
CA CYS A 116 12.24 14.38 -13.35
C CYS A 116 11.28 14.10 -14.51
N LYS A 117 11.79 13.50 -15.60
CA LYS A 117 10.95 13.07 -16.74
C LYS A 117 9.92 12.01 -16.36
N HIS A 118 10.31 11.02 -15.55
CA HIS A 118 9.36 10.02 -15.05
C HIS A 118 8.29 10.62 -14.15
N ILE A 119 8.66 11.51 -13.22
CA ILE A 119 7.70 12.22 -12.37
C ILE A 119 6.73 13.02 -13.23
N CYS A 120 7.25 13.81 -14.17
CA CYS A 120 6.45 14.61 -15.09
C CYS A 120 5.44 13.75 -15.86
N LYS A 121 5.90 12.63 -16.43
CA LYS A 121 5.09 11.75 -17.27
C LYS A 121 4.04 10.97 -16.48
N VAL A 122 4.46 10.34 -15.39
CA VAL A 122 3.62 9.37 -14.64
C VAL A 122 2.64 10.10 -13.73
N ALA A 123 3.06 11.19 -13.07
CA ALA A 123 2.18 11.95 -12.18
C ALA A 123 1.36 13.01 -12.94
N GLY A 124 1.71 13.34 -14.19
CA GLY A 124 1.01 14.35 -14.98
C GLY A 124 1.15 15.76 -14.41
N VAL A 125 2.33 16.08 -13.86
CA VAL A 125 2.64 17.37 -13.21
C VAL A 125 3.81 18.04 -13.93
N ALA A 126 3.91 19.36 -13.84
CA ALA A 126 5.14 20.05 -14.22
C ALA A 126 6.25 19.73 -13.22
N VAL A 127 7.48 19.61 -13.69
CA VAL A 127 8.65 19.45 -12.82
C VAL A 127 9.61 20.62 -13.03
N ILE A 128 10.04 21.25 -11.95
CA ILE A 128 11.08 22.29 -11.96
C ILE A 128 12.26 21.77 -11.14
N ASP A 129 13.31 21.35 -11.83
CA ASP A 129 14.57 20.93 -11.21
C ASP A 129 15.45 22.16 -10.96
N VAL A 130 16.02 22.28 -9.76
CA VAL A 130 16.73 23.48 -9.28
C VAL A 130 18.21 23.20 -9.09
N ALA A 131 19.04 23.91 -9.85
CA ALA A 131 20.50 23.89 -9.70
C ALA A 131 20.94 24.81 -8.55
N TYR A 132 20.73 24.36 -7.30
CA TYR A 132 21.16 25.08 -6.11
C TYR A 132 22.71 25.12 -6.02
N ARG A 133 23.26 26.14 -5.35
CA ARG A 133 24.71 26.27 -5.23
C ARG A 133 25.33 25.18 -4.35
N LEU A 134 26.51 24.72 -4.75
CA LEU A 134 27.20 23.59 -4.13
C LEU A 134 28.36 24.02 -3.23
N VAL A 135 28.65 23.19 -2.23
CA VAL A 135 29.89 23.26 -1.45
C VAL A 135 31.06 22.66 -2.27
N PRO A 136 32.31 23.11 -2.06
CA PRO A 136 32.76 24.12 -1.10
C PRO A 136 32.78 25.56 -1.65
N GLU A 137 32.48 25.78 -2.93
CA GLU A 137 32.52 27.11 -3.55
C GLU A 137 31.57 28.09 -2.88
N ASN A 138 30.42 27.58 -2.46
CA ASN A 138 29.43 28.31 -1.68
C ASN A 138 29.30 27.59 -0.33
N ALA A 139 29.61 28.30 0.75
CA ALA A 139 29.63 27.71 2.08
C ALA A 139 28.24 27.18 2.48
N PHE A 140 28.21 26.05 3.19
CA PHE A 140 26.99 25.54 3.81
C PHE A 140 26.35 26.62 4.73
N PRO A 141 25.02 26.83 4.74
CA PRO A 141 23.93 26.03 4.17
C PRO A 141 23.38 26.55 2.82
N CYS A 142 24.23 27.07 1.92
CA CYS A 142 23.80 27.73 0.67
C CYS A 142 22.74 26.97 -0.13
N GLY A 143 22.88 25.65 -0.29
CA GLY A 143 21.90 24.82 -1.01
C GLY A 143 20.50 24.89 -0.39
N ILE A 144 20.39 24.87 0.94
CA ILE A 144 19.09 24.97 1.63
C ILE A 144 18.48 26.36 1.42
N THR A 145 19.27 27.42 1.55
CA THR A 145 18.79 28.80 1.38
C THR A 145 18.39 29.10 -0.06
N ASP A 146 19.17 28.62 -1.03
CA ASP A 146 18.88 28.74 -2.46
C ASP A 146 17.60 28.01 -2.84
N SER A 147 17.45 26.77 -2.37
CA SER A 147 16.26 25.96 -2.62
C SER A 147 15.01 26.59 -2.01
N PHE A 148 15.09 27.18 -0.81
CA PHE A 148 13.95 27.90 -0.24
C PHE A 148 13.60 29.16 -1.02
N ALA A 149 14.62 29.88 -1.49
CA ALA A 149 14.43 31.06 -2.33
C ALA A 149 13.82 30.70 -3.69
N ALA A 150 14.19 29.55 -4.26
CA ALA A 150 13.58 28.97 -5.45
C ALA A 150 12.11 28.59 -5.21
N LEU A 151 11.80 27.92 -4.11
CA LEU A 151 10.42 27.60 -3.71
C LEU A 151 9.55 28.86 -3.61
N LYS A 152 10.05 29.91 -2.94
CA LYS A 152 9.36 31.21 -2.86
C LYS A 152 9.12 31.82 -4.24
N TYR A 153 10.14 31.80 -5.10
CA TYR A 153 10.00 32.31 -6.46
C TYR A 153 8.92 31.54 -7.25
N VAL A 154 8.92 30.20 -7.18
CA VAL A 154 7.92 29.36 -7.86
C VAL A 154 6.52 29.63 -7.30
N TYR A 155 6.37 29.76 -5.99
CA TYR A 155 5.09 30.10 -5.36
C TYR A 155 4.55 31.47 -5.82
N GLU A 156 5.41 32.49 -5.86
CA GLU A 156 4.99 33.86 -6.16
C GLU A 156 4.87 34.18 -7.65
N LYS A 157 5.72 33.57 -8.49
CA LYS A 157 5.89 33.92 -9.91
C LYS A 157 5.65 32.75 -10.86
N GLY A 158 5.50 31.53 -10.35
CA GLY A 158 5.41 30.32 -11.17
C GLY A 158 4.18 30.30 -12.07
N ALA A 159 3.04 30.82 -11.59
CA ALA A 159 1.80 30.86 -12.39
C ALA A 159 2.00 31.62 -13.72
N GLU A 160 2.62 32.80 -13.67
CA GLU A 160 2.92 33.60 -14.86
C GLU A 160 4.09 33.02 -15.66
N ARG A 161 5.14 32.57 -14.97
CA ARG A 161 6.41 32.21 -15.61
C ARG A 161 6.41 30.81 -16.23
N PHE A 162 5.71 29.87 -15.63
CA PHE A 162 5.77 28.44 -15.94
C PHE A 162 4.39 27.79 -16.14
N SER A 163 3.30 28.57 -16.06
CA SER A 163 1.93 28.06 -16.18
C SER A 163 1.62 26.93 -15.17
N ILE A 164 2.07 27.10 -13.91
CA ILE A 164 1.80 26.17 -12.81
C ILE A 164 0.73 26.71 -11.86
N ASP A 165 0.12 25.83 -11.08
CA ASP A 165 -0.81 26.15 -10.00
C ASP A 165 -0.03 26.30 -8.67
N PRO A 166 0.11 27.53 -8.12
CA PRO A 166 0.89 27.77 -6.91
C PRO A 166 0.24 27.20 -5.65
N GLU A 167 -1.04 26.83 -5.70
CA GLU A 167 -1.73 26.14 -4.60
C GLU A 167 -1.53 24.63 -4.65
N ARG A 168 -0.79 24.10 -5.63
CA ARG A 168 -0.55 22.65 -5.82
C ARG A 168 0.93 22.36 -6.01
N ILE A 169 1.74 22.82 -5.07
CA ILE A 169 3.19 22.62 -5.05
C ILE A 169 3.56 21.39 -4.23
N SER A 170 4.45 20.59 -4.77
CA SER A 170 5.19 19.55 -4.05
C SER A 170 6.70 19.80 -4.17
N VAL A 171 7.47 19.30 -3.22
CA VAL A 171 8.93 19.34 -3.25
C VAL A 171 9.51 17.93 -3.06
N GLY A 172 10.69 17.67 -3.61
CA GLY A 172 11.33 16.38 -3.49
C GLY A 172 12.80 16.36 -3.82
N GLY A 173 13.39 15.19 -3.63
CA GLY A 173 14.80 14.95 -3.90
C GLY A 173 15.35 13.72 -3.19
N VAL A 174 16.57 13.32 -3.53
CA VAL A 174 17.24 12.14 -2.96
C VAL A 174 18.43 12.54 -2.10
N SER A 175 18.69 11.82 -1.01
CA SER A 175 19.85 12.00 -0.13
C SER A 175 19.95 13.44 0.43
N ALA A 176 20.95 14.22 0.01
CA ALA A 176 21.06 15.64 0.38
C ALA A 176 19.85 16.47 -0.12
N GLY A 177 19.34 16.19 -1.32
CA GLY A 177 18.11 16.79 -1.83
C GLY A 177 16.87 16.42 -1.03
N GLY A 178 16.87 15.20 -0.48
CA GLY A 178 15.87 14.76 0.49
C GLY A 178 15.91 15.57 1.79
N PHE A 179 17.11 15.78 2.36
CA PHE A 179 17.30 16.67 3.51
C PHE A 179 16.79 18.08 3.21
N ILE A 180 17.18 18.66 2.07
CA ILE A 180 16.76 20.01 1.64
C ILE A 180 15.24 20.08 1.65
N SER A 181 14.57 19.15 0.99
CA SER A 181 13.11 19.12 0.86
C SER A 181 12.40 19.02 2.22
N LEU A 182 12.94 18.21 3.14
CA LEU A 182 12.41 18.12 4.50
C LEU A 182 12.62 19.42 5.29
N ALA A 183 13.79 20.06 5.18
CA ALA A 183 14.03 21.38 5.77
C ALA A 183 13.08 22.44 5.19
N LEU A 184 12.85 22.41 3.87
CA LEU A 184 11.91 23.31 3.21
C LEU A 184 10.47 23.11 3.68
N ALA A 185 10.08 21.90 4.08
CA ALA A 185 8.74 21.65 4.62
C ALA A 185 8.48 22.50 5.88
N HIS A 186 9.46 22.57 6.79
CA HIS A 186 9.41 23.44 7.97
C HIS A 186 9.40 24.91 7.59
N MET A 187 10.31 25.31 6.70
CA MET A 187 10.44 26.71 6.28
C MET A 187 9.19 27.21 5.52
N ALA A 188 8.56 26.33 4.73
CA ALA A 188 7.34 26.62 3.99
C ALA A 188 6.15 26.81 4.93
N ARG A 189 5.98 25.94 5.93
CA ARG A 189 4.98 26.12 6.99
C ARG A 189 5.14 27.48 7.66
N ASP A 190 6.36 27.80 8.09
CA ASP A 190 6.64 29.04 8.82
C ASP A 190 6.45 30.29 7.94
N ALA A 191 6.62 30.16 6.62
CA ALA A 191 6.37 31.23 5.65
C ALA A 191 4.94 31.26 5.06
N GLY A 192 4.06 30.33 5.46
CA GLY A 192 2.70 30.24 4.94
C GLY A 192 2.58 29.76 3.49
N ILE A 193 3.58 29.02 2.98
CA ILE A 193 3.55 28.43 1.63
C ILE A 193 2.85 27.06 1.70
N PRO A 194 1.72 26.85 0.99
CA PRO A 194 0.86 25.69 1.17
C PRO A 194 1.35 24.46 0.38
N LEU A 195 2.50 23.90 0.78
CA LEU A 195 3.00 22.64 0.23
C LEU A 195 1.97 21.50 0.41
N LYS A 196 1.72 20.75 -0.67
CA LYS A 196 0.77 19.62 -0.66
C LYS A 196 1.44 18.28 -0.42
N LEU A 197 2.70 18.15 -0.84
CA LEU A 197 3.47 16.91 -0.73
C LEU A 197 4.97 17.21 -0.63
N VAL A 198 5.66 16.45 0.22
CA VAL A 198 7.12 16.33 0.26
C VAL A 198 7.45 14.88 -0.05
N ALA A 199 8.19 14.60 -1.12
CA ALA A 199 8.50 13.23 -1.55
C ALA A 199 10.02 13.06 -1.63
N VAL A 200 10.60 12.29 -0.72
CA VAL A 200 12.07 12.22 -0.56
C VAL A 200 12.59 10.79 -0.55
N GLY A 201 13.74 10.57 -1.17
CA GLY A 201 14.44 9.28 -1.19
C GLY A 201 15.69 9.31 -0.31
N THR A 202 15.86 8.29 0.53
CA THR A 202 17.04 8.03 1.39
C THR A 202 17.66 9.30 2.00
N PRO A 203 16.86 10.17 2.67
CA PRO A 203 17.33 11.47 3.12
C PRO A 203 18.41 11.31 4.18
N VAL A 204 19.41 12.20 4.16
CA VAL A 204 20.24 12.43 5.34
C VAL A 204 19.38 13.20 6.35
N ILE A 205 19.51 12.92 7.64
CA ILE A 205 18.73 13.53 8.72
C ILE A 205 19.63 14.00 9.87
N ASP A 206 20.50 13.13 10.37
CA ASP A 206 21.33 13.42 11.54
C ASP A 206 22.64 14.13 11.17
N ASP A 207 23.30 14.67 12.18
CA ASP A 207 24.61 15.30 12.04
C ASP A 207 25.71 14.26 12.18
N LEU A 208 26.16 13.74 11.04
CA LEU A 208 27.21 12.72 10.96
C LEU A 208 28.54 13.14 11.61
N SER A 209 28.82 14.45 11.76
CA SER A 209 30.07 14.92 12.37
C SER A 209 30.24 14.54 13.84
N LYS A 210 29.17 14.05 14.48
CA LYS A 210 29.20 13.53 15.85
C LYS A 210 29.85 12.15 15.96
N TYR A 211 30.00 11.44 14.85
CA TYR A 211 30.42 10.04 14.81
C TYR A 211 31.83 9.94 14.22
N SER A 212 32.73 9.23 14.90
CA SER A 212 34.09 9.00 14.38
C SER A 212 34.14 7.79 13.46
N SER A 213 33.19 6.87 13.60
CA SER A 213 33.05 5.63 12.85
C SER A 213 31.58 5.25 12.68
N ALA A 214 31.29 4.33 11.75
CA ALA A 214 29.93 3.81 11.56
C ALA A 214 29.35 3.19 12.84
N SER A 215 30.19 2.53 13.66
CA SER A 215 29.80 1.94 14.94
C SER A 215 29.40 2.94 16.02
N ASP A 216 29.81 4.21 15.90
CA ASP A 216 29.42 5.26 16.85
C ASP A 216 28.01 5.82 16.57
N SER A 217 27.47 5.53 15.37
CA SER A 217 26.12 5.95 15.01
C SER A 217 25.08 5.17 15.81
N PRO A 218 24.04 5.84 16.33
CA PRO A 218 22.93 5.17 17.03
C PRO A 218 22.02 4.39 16.06
N PHE A 219 22.22 4.52 14.74
CA PHE A 219 21.41 3.88 13.71
C PHE A 219 22.03 2.56 13.26
N PRO A 220 21.38 1.39 13.52
CA PRO A 220 21.88 0.08 13.11
C PRO A 220 22.21 -0.01 11.62
N SER A 221 21.41 0.60 10.74
CA SER A 221 21.66 0.63 9.29
C SER A 221 23.03 1.19 8.94
N MET A 222 23.53 2.17 9.70
CA MET A 222 24.85 2.77 9.47
C MET A 222 25.97 1.73 9.64
N GLN A 223 25.79 0.81 10.58
CA GLN A 223 26.72 -0.27 10.93
C GLN A 223 26.56 -1.45 9.97
N GLU A 224 25.31 -1.87 9.73
CA GLU A 224 24.96 -2.99 8.84
C GLU A 224 25.44 -2.77 7.41
N ASN A 225 25.40 -1.51 6.95
CA ASN A 225 25.67 -1.08 5.59
C ASN A 225 26.94 -0.23 5.48
N GLU A 226 27.85 -0.28 6.48
CA GLU A 226 29.11 0.47 6.50
C GLU A 226 29.91 0.32 5.19
N HIS A 227 29.81 -0.85 4.54
CA HIS A 227 30.52 -1.19 3.31
C HIS A 227 29.61 -1.27 2.07
N ALA A 228 28.45 -0.61 2.09
CA ALA A 228 27.54 -0.62 0.95
C ALA A 228 28.20 -0.08 -0.34
N PRO A 229 27.93 -0.71 -1.49
CA PRO A 229 28.68 -0.49 -2.73
C PRO A 229 28.53 0.92 -3.35
N THR A 230 27.37 1.57 -3.16
CA THR A 230 27.03 2.90 -3.70
C THR A 230 27.28 4.02 -2.72
N LEU A 231 26.83 3.88 -1.48
CA LEU A 231 27.01 4.87 -0.43
C LEU A 231 27.43 4.13 0.84
N ASN A 232 28.70 4.28 1.22
CA ASN A 232 29.29 3.68 2.42
C ASN A 232 29.67 4.76 3.44
N TRP A 233 30.05 4.33 4.64
CA TRP A 233 30.52 5.23 5.70
C TRP A 233 31.64 6.16 5.24
N GLY A 234 32.62 5.64 4.50
CA GLY A 234 33.75 6.45 4.00
C GLY A 234 33.31 7.59 3.09
N ARG A 235 32.33 7.34 2.20
CA ARG A 235 31.73 8.38 1.33
C ARG A 235 30.92 9.38 2.15
N LEU A 236 30.10 8.91 3.09
CA LEU A 236 29.30 9.76 3.96
C LEU A 236 30.17 10.71 4.80
N ALA A 237 31.20 10.18 5.47
CA ALA A 237 32.15 10.97 6.25
C ALA A 237 32.91 11.97 5.37
N TRP A 238 33.22 11.62 4.13
CA TRP A 238 33.86 12.54 3.18
C TRP A 238 32.94 13.71 2.80
N PHE A 239 31.66 13.45 2.48
CA PHE A 239 30.69 14.51 2.18
C PHE A 239 30.42 15.40 3.39
N ASP A 240 30.30 14.84 4.59
CA ASP A 240 30.09 15.62 5.81
C ASP A 240 31.31 16.52 6.11
N LYS A 241 32.52 15.99 5.92
CA LYS A 241 33.75 16.81 6.01
C LYS A 241 33.78 17.91 4.94
N LEU A 242 33.39 17.62 3.70
CA LEU A 242 33.31 18.62 2.63
C LEU A 242 32.32 19.74 2.99
N LYS A 243 31.14 19.37 3.49
CA LYS A 243 30.10 20.29 3.98
C LYS A 243 30.64 21.23 5.06
N TRP A 244 31.22 20.70 6.14
CA TRP A 244 31.66 21.53 7.26
C TRP A 244 32.95 22.32 6.99
N SER A 245 33.87 21.78 6.17
CA SER A 245 35.09 22.49 5.77
C SER A 245 34.81 23.67 4.83
N SER A 246 33.65 23.69 4.15
CA SER A 246 33.22 24.86 3.36
C SER A 246 33.05 26.14 4.21
N LEU A 247 32.93 26.01 5.53
CA LEU A 247 32.73 27.16 6.41
C LEU A 247 33.99 27.99 6.61
N GLY A 248 35.19 27.42 6.56
CA GLY A 248 36.42 28.16 6.87
C GLY A 248 37.67 27.29 6.75
N SER A 249 38.83 27.93 6.85
CA SER A 249 40.12 27.24 6.71
C SER A 249 40.71 26.81 8.04
N THR A 250 40.26 27.38 9.16
CA THR A 250 40.70 27.01 10.52
C THR A 250 39.55 26.41 11.35
N PRO A 251 39.84 25.56 12.35
CA PRO A 251 38.83 25.02 13.26
C PRO A 251 38.03 26.10 13.99
N GLU A 252 38.67 27.22 14.36
CA GLU A 252 38.02 28.34 15.06
C GLU A 252 37.02 29.07 14.17
N GLU A 253 37.37 29.29 12.90
CA GLU A 253 36.46 29.89 11.91
C GLU A 253 35.26 28.99 11.63
N ILE A 254 35.50 27.69 11.44
CA ILE A 254 34.45 26.69 11.23
C ILE A 254 33.50 26.65 12.42
N ALA A 255 34.02 26.58 13.64
CA ALA A 255 33.21 26.57 14.86
C ALA A 255 32.37 27.86 15.00
N SER A 256 32.99 29.03 14.79
CA SER A 256 32.31 30.33 14.89
C SER A 256 31.18 30.49 13.87
N ARG A 257 31.38 30.03 12.63
CA ARG A 257 30.34 30.09 11.58
C ARG A 257 29.27 29.03 11.78
N ARG A 258 29.64 27.82 12.19
CA ARG A 258 28.68 26.75 12.50
C ARG A 258 27.69 27.14 13.59
N GLN A 259 28.14 27.87 14.62
CA GLN A 259 27.26 28.42 15.67
C GLN A 259 26.18 29.38 15.15
N LYS A 260 26.37 29.97 13.97
CA LYS A 260 25.38 30.88 13.35
C LYS A 260 24.38 30.15 12.45
N ILE A 261 24.61 28.87 12.16
CA ILE A 261 23.74 28.07 11.32
C ILE A 261 22.61 27.52 12.19
N PRO A 262 21.34 27.68 11.79
CA PRO A 262 20.21 27.05 12.49
C PRO A 262 20.46 25.54 12.68
N GLU A 263 20.24 25.04 13.90
CA GLU A 263 20.55 23.64 14.23
C GLU A 263 19.82 22.64 13.31
N ILE A 264 18.58 22.97 12.91
CA ILE A 264 17.77 22.18 11.98
C ILE A 264 18.45 21.95 10.63
N TYR A 265 19.35 22.84 10.18
CA TYR A 265 20.08 22.66 8.93
C TYR A 265 21.26 21.69 9.08
N GLY A 266 21.81 21.53 10.28
CA GLY A 266 22.81 20.49 10.53
C GLY A 266 22.18 19.15 10.88
N ASN A 267 20.96 19.17 11.41
CA ASN A 267 20.29 18.02 12.00
C ASN A 267 18.77 18.23 12.06
N LEU A 268 18.02 17.50 11.24
CA LEU A 268 16.57 17.68 11.16
C LEU A 268 15.83 17.24 12.44
N PHE A 269 16.43 16.39 13.30
CA PHE A 269 15.87 16.09 14.62
C PHE A 269 15.90 17.28 15.59
N LYS A 270 16.60 18.37 15.25
CA LYS A 270 16.63 19.61 16.03
C LYS A 270 15.51 20.59 15.69
N ALA A 271 14.58 20.23 14.80
CA ALA A 271 13.38 21.02 14.60
C ALA A 271 12.58 21.11 15.91
N THR A 272 12.11 22.30 16.25
CA THR A 272 11.37 22.55 17.50
C THR A 272 9.87 22.26 17.37
N ASP A 273 9.37 22.18 16.14
CA ASP A 273 7.96 21.95 15.84
C ASP A 273 7.82 21.12 14.56
N PHE A 274 7.07 20.02 14.64
CA PHE A 274 6.74 19.16 13.50
C PHE A 274 5.24 19.17 13.16
N SER A 275 4.46 20.03 13.82
CA SER A 275 3.05 20.20 13.52
C SER A 275 2.86 20.90 12.17
N ASN A 276 1.72 20.64 11.53
CA ASN A 276 1.27 21.30 10.30
C ASN A 276 2.27 21.26 9.13
N LEU A 277 3.16 20.26 9.10
CA LEU A 277 3.98 19.99 7.93
C LEU A 277 3.14 19.42 6.79
N ALA A 278 3.58 19.61 5.56
CA ALA A 278 2.97 18.99 4.39
C ALA A 278 3.01 17.46 4.49
N LYS A 279 2.07 16.80 3.81
CA LYS A 279 2.10 15.33 3.69
C LYS A 279 3.46 14.91 3.16
N THR A 280 4.10 13.97 3.84
CA THR A 280 5.47 13.58 3.55
C THR A 280 5.53 12.09 3.23
N VAL A 281 6.21 11.74 2.14
CA VAL A 281 6.52 10.36 1.75
C VAL A 281 8.04 10.22 1.75
N ILE A 282 8.54 9.23 2.48
CA ILE A 282 9.97 8.93 2.59
C ILE A 282 10.20 7.52 2.03
N TYR A 283 11.04 7.41 1.02
CA TYR A 283 11.46 6.13 0.46
C TYR A 283 12.85 5.78 1.01
N THR A 284 13.01 4.63 1.64
CA THR A 284 14.31 4.14 2.12
C THR A 284 14.76 2.91 1.34
N ALA A 285 16.07 2.64 1.33
CA ALA A 285 16.66 1.47 0.69
C ALA A 285 17.30 0.56 1.75
N GLY A 286 17.03 -0.76 1.66
CA GLY A 286 17.44 -1.72 2.68
C GLY A 286 18.95 -1.81 2.92
N ALA A 287 19.74 -1.66 1.84
CA ALA A 287 21.20 -1.68 1.84
C ALA A 287 21.81 -0.26 1.81
N ASP A 288 21.19 0.69 2.52
CA ASP A 288 21.66 2.08 2.68
C ASP A 288 21.99 2.38 4.15
N PRO A 289 23.15 2.98 4.47
CA PRO A 289 23.44 3.45 5.82
C PRO A 289 22.40 4.44 6.40
N LEU A 290 21.76 5.25 5.55
CA LEU A 290 20.80 6.30 5.93
C LEU A 290 19.37 5.80 6.19
N ARG A 291 19.13 4.48 6.03
CA ARG A 291 17.80 3.87 6.16
C ARG A 291 17.11 4.23 7.48
N ASP A 292 17.75 3.93 8.61
CA ASP A 292 17.10 4.03 9.92
C ASP A 292 16.90 5.49 10.36
N GLU A 293 17.78 6.42 9.96
CA GLU A 293 17.60 7.84 10.28
C GLU A 293 16.44 8.46 9.49
N GLY A 294 16.28 8.09 8.21
CA GLY A 294 15.13 8.49 7.39
C GLY A 294 13.81 7.94 7.94
N GLU A 295 13.79 6.67 8.35
CA GLU A 295 12.62 6.05 8.99
C GLU A 295 12.32 6.68 10.36
N ALA A 296 13.33 6.98 11.16
CA ALA A 296 13.17 7.66 12.45
C ALA A 296 12.57 9.07 12.29
N TYR A 297 13.01 9.83 11.28
CA TYR A 297 12.39 11.12 10.97
C TYR A 297 10.93 10.98 10.52
N GLY A 298 10.65 9.99 9.66
CA GLY A 298 9.28 9.67 9.24
C GLY A 298 8.38 9.38 10.44
N ASN A 299 8.85 8.55 11.37
CA ASN A 299 8.13 8.27 12.62
C ASN A 299 7.89 9.54 13.46
N LEU A 300 8.85 10.45 13.54
CA LEU A 300 8.70 11.70 14.29
C LEU A 300 7.60 12.60 13.74
N THR A 301 7.54 12.76 12.40
CA THR A 301 6.47 13.53 11.75
C THR A 301 5.09 12.91 12.01
N VAL A 302 5.00 11.58 12.10
CA VAL A 302 3.76 10.86 12.42
C VAL A 302 3.38 11.00 13.89
N VAL A 303 4.35 10.91 14.83
CA VAL A 303 4.10 11.03 16.28
C VAL A 303 3.57 12.42 16.64
N ILE A 304 4.14 13.48 16.08
CA ILE A 304 3.76 14.86 16.42
C ILE A 304 2.47 15.29 15.70
N ALA A 305 2.24 14.84 14.46
CA ALA A 305 0.96 15.04 13.77
C ALA A 305 -0.23 14.43 14.55
N ASN A 306 0.03 13.47 15.45
CA ASN A 306 -0.97 12.83 16.30
C ASN A 306 -1.04 13.40 17.74
N GLY A 307 -0.33 14.50 18.05
CA GLY A 307 -0.42 15.19 19.34
C GLY A 307 0.37 14.56 20.51
N CYS A 308 1.32 13.67 20.23
CA CYS A 308 2.17 13.05 21.25
C CYS A 308 3.48 13.83 21.46
N ALA A 309 3.94 13.95 22.71
CA ALA A 309 5.23 14.56 23.03
C ALA A 309 6.39 13.61 22.68
N TRP A 310 7.46 14.16 22.08
CA TRP A 310 8.70 13.43 21.77
C TRP A 310 9.86 14.07 22.53
N ASP A 311 10.72 13.27 23.16
CA ASP A 311 11.99 13.77 23.72
C ASP A 311 13.12 13.65 22.69
N ALA A 312 13.99 14.66 22.65
CA ALA A 312 15.06 14.79 21.66
C ALA A 312 16.29 13.91 21.95
N HIS A 313 16.15 12.85 22.76
CA HIS A 313 17.27 12.01 23.20
C HIS A 313 17.19 10.53 22.84
N GLY A 314 16.14 10.09 22.13
CA GLY A 314 16.23 8.90 21.27
C GLY A 314 16.85 7.65 21.91
N LEU A 315 16.48 7.36 23.16
CA LEU A 315 16.62 6.06 23.82
C LEU A 315 15.47 5.99 24.81
N GLN A 316 14.60 4.97 24.73
CA GLN A 316 13.73 4.61 25.85
C GLN A 316 14.63 4.37 27.06
N LYS A 317 14.80 5.37 27.94
CA LYS A 317 15.20 5.09 29.30
C LYS A 317 13.98 4.48 29.97
N GLU A 318 14.07 3.19 30.29
CA GLU A 318 13.26 2.60 31.34
C GLU A 318 13.24 3.56 32.54
N GLN A 319 12.08 4.10 32.87
CA GLN A 319 11.89 4.71 34.18
C GLN A 319 11.92 3.59 35.22
N VAL A 320 13.11 3.36 35.77
CA VAL A 320 13.26 2.75 37.09
C VAL A 320 12.99 3.86 38.10
N GLU A 321 11.73 3.98 38.54
CA GLU A 321 11.43 4.66 39.80
C GLU A 321 11.38 3.63 40.93
N GLY A 322 12.27 3.80 41.91
CA GLY A 322 12.29 3.00 43.12
C GLY A 322 13.59 3.14 43.90
N GLU A 323 13.87 4.33 44.46
CA GLU A 323 14.79 4.45 45.59
C GLU A 323 14.26 3.61 46.76
N THR A 324 14.87 2.44 47.00
CA THR A 324 14.68 1.71 48.26
C THR A 324 15.69 2.21 49.29
N THR A 325 15.19 2.98 50.26
CA THR A 325 15.76 3.00 51.61
C THR A 325 15.57 1.63 52.27
N ALA A 326 16.63 1.14 52.90
CA ALA A 326 16.76 -0.18 53.51
C ALA A 326 15.77 -0.49 54.65
N GLY A 327 15.39 -1.77 54.77
CA GLY A 327 14.76 -2.36 55.97
C GLY A 327 14.17 -3.76 55.71
N PRO A 328 14.60 -4.85 56.38
CA PRO A 328 14.42 -6.23 55.91
C PRO A 328 13.31 -7.03 56.61
N MET A 329 12.91 -8.15 55.98
CA MET A 329 12.39 -9.45 56.54
C MET A 329 11.18 -9.96 55.74
N SER A 330 11.32 -11.03 54.94
CA SER A 330 11.29 -12.47 55.28
C SER A 330 9.91 -13.11 55.08
N ASN A 331 9.85 -14.04 54.13
CA ASN A 331 8.97 -15.21 53.97
C ASN A 331 7.81 -15.39 54.97
N ALA A 332 6.57 -15.49 54.48
CA ALA A 332 5.68 -16.64 54.71
C ALA A 332 4.30 -16.48 54.03
N ILE A 333 3.86 -17.56 53.38
CA ILE A 333 2.49 -17.95 52.97
C ILE A 333 1.74 -18.46 54.24
N PRO A 334 0.41 -18.71 54.35
CA PRO A 334 -0.82 -18.44 53.55
C PRO A 334 -2.01 -17.88 54.38
N ASP A 335 -3.18 -17.80 53.70
CA ASP A 335 -4.52 -18.27 54.14
C ASP A 335 -5.66 -17.25 54.30
N ASP A 336 -6.75 -17.68 53.66
CA ASP A 336 -8.16 -17.28 53.63
C ASP A 336 -8.71 -16.51 54.85
N MET A 337 -9.67 -15.60 54.60
CA MET A 337 -10.93 -15.43 55.35
C MET A 337 -11.68 -14.12 54.97
N THR A 338 -12.90 -14.33 54.44
CA THR A 338 -14.18 -13.67 54.80
C THR A 338 -14.46 -12.18 54.46
N ALA A 339 -15.56 -11.98 53.72
CA ALA A 339 -16.37 -10.76 53.51
C ALA A 339 -17.04 -10.24 54.83
N PRO A 340 -17.81 -9.11 54.90
CA PRO A 340 -18.45 -8.32 53.83
C PRO A 340 -18.58 -6.77 54.01
N LEU A 341 -19.22 -6.18 52.98
CA LEU A 341 -19.87 -4.87 52.74
C LEU A 341 -20.30 -3.92 53.89
N GLN A 342 -20.42 -2.63 53.51
CA GLN A 342 -21.31 -1.51 53.96
C GLN A 342 -20.53 -0.27 54.42
N ASP A 343 -20.92 0.99 54.23
CA ASP A 343 -21.97 1.75 53.51
C ASP A 343 -21.44 3.22 53.47
N ILE A 344 -21.84 4.12 52.56
CA ILE A 344 -22.80 5.24 52.75
C ILE A 344 -22.56 6.16 51.51
N SER A 345 -23.45 6.45 50.54
CA SER A 345 -24.83 7.01 50.52
C SER A 345 -24.92 8.56 50.27
N TRP A 346 -25.24 8.91 49.02
CA TRP A 346 -26.22 9.88 48.44
C TRP A 346 -26.23 11.42 48.66
N ASN A 347 -26.30 12.10 47.49
CA ASN A 347 -27.23 13.17 47.04
C ASN A 347 -26.92 14.70 47.08
N LEU A 348 -26.76 15.24 45.85
CA LEU A 348 -27.58 16.26 45.12
C LEU A 348 -28.37 17.35 45.88
N SER A 349 -28.21 18.62 45.43
CA SER A 349 -29.24 19.47 44.76
C SER A 349 -28.79 20.97 44.67
N PRO A 350 -29.56 21.94 44.11
CA PRO A 350 -29.30 22.61 42.82
C PRO A 350 -29.29 24.17 42.96
N ASP A 351 -29.11 24.93 41.88
CA ASP A 351 -29.93 26.13 41.56
C ASP A 351 -29.43 26.95 40.34
N SER A 352 -30.37 27.20 39.42
CA SER A 352 -30.59 28.37 38.51
C SER A 352 -29.47 28.84 37.55
N THR A 353 -29.55 28.65 36.22
CA THR A 353 -30.39 29.28 35.16
C THR A 353 -30.10 30.74 34.81
N TRP A 354 -29.64 30.97 33.57
CA TRP A 354 -30.10 32.05 32.69
C TRP A 354 -29.93 31.63 31.22
N LEU A 355 -31.05 31.56 30.51
CA LEU A 355 -31.19 31.39 29.06
C LEU A 355 -31.91 32.64 28.53
N ASP A 356 -31.76 32.86 27.23
CA ASP A 356 -32.62 33.66 26.34
C ASP A 356 -32.30 35.15 26.13
N ILE A 357 -31.53 35.40 25.06
CA ILE A 357 -31.88 36.43 24.07
C ILE A 357 -31.73 35.82 22.66
N LEU A 358 -32.90 35.41 22.11
CA LEU A 358 -33.38 35.60 20.72
C LEU A 358 -32.41 35.27 19.56
N SER A 359 -32.59 34.17 18.81
CA SER A 359 -33.56 33.92 17.72
C SER A 359 -33.41 34.80 16.46
N ASP A 360 -32.80 34.24 15.41
CA ASP A 360 -33.29 34.30 14.02
C ASP A 360 -32.45 33.36 13.12
N THR A 361 -33.10 32.46 12.40
CA THR A 361 -32.48 31.65 11.33
C THR A 361 -32.52 32.41 10.00
N PRO A 362 -31.57 32.14 9.08
CA PRO A 362 -31.96 31.28 7.96
C PRO A 362 -30.90 30.23 7.58
N ALA A 363 -31.40 29.21 6.86
CA ALA A 363 -30.72 28.03 6.34
C ALA A 363 -29.24 28.21 5.97
N VAL A 364 -28.37 27.46 6.66
CA VAL A 364 -27.00 27.21 6.22
C VAL A 364 -27.01 25.94 5.37
N VAL A 365 -26.62 26.11 4.11
CA VAL A 365 -26.27 25.06 3.17
C VAL A 365 -25.36 24.05 3.86
N GLU A 366 -25.74 22.76 3.88
CA GLU A 366 -24.86 21.67 4.31
C GLU A 366 -23.58 21.68 3.46
N SER A 367 -22.51 22.26 4.01
CA SER A 367 -21.15 22.00 3.57
C SER A 367 -20.84 20.52 3.82
N PRO A 368 -20.25 19.79 2.85
CA PRO A 368 -19.91 18.38 3.03
C PRO A 368 -18.97 18.23 4.24
N PRO A 369 -19.10 17.15 5.03
CA PRO A 369 -18.25 16.95 6.19
C PRO A 369 -16.79 16.95 5.73
N ALA A 370 -16.00 17.83 6.36
CA ALA A 370 -14.57 17.94 6.17
C ALA A 370 -13.95 16.54 6.20
N THR A 371 -13.24 16.21 5.12
CA THR A 371 -12.50 14.96 4.93
C THR A 371 -11.35 14.91 5.92
N THR A 372 -11.64 14.50 7.15
CA THR A 372 -10.64 14.06 8.11
C THR A 372 -10.06 12.74 7.60
N LEU A 373 -8.90 12.83 6.95
CA LEU A 373 -7.98 11.70 6.80
C LEU A 373 -7.68 11.17 8.21
N SER A 374 -8.25 10.01 8.54
CA SER A 374 -7.91 9.30 9.77
C SER A 374 -6.50 8.74 9.61
N LEU A 375 -5.50 9.48 10.08
CA LEU A 375 -4.17 8.97 10.34
C LEU A 375 -4.29 8.00 11.51
N TYR A 376 -4.07 6.71 11.23
CA TYR A 376 -4.00 5.69 12.25
C TYR A 376 -2.81 5.99 13.19
N SER A 377 -3.11 6.42 14.41
CA SER A 377 -2.14 6.67 15.48
C SER A 377 -1.83 5.36 16.22
N PRO A 378 -0.55 4.97 16.42
CA PRO A 378 -0.18 3.78 17.19
C PRO A 378 -0.30 3.96 18.71
N SER A 379 -1.07 4.94 19.20
CA SER A 379 -1.23 5.24 20.64
C SER A 379 -2.26 4.37 21.36
N LEU A 380 -2.94 3.46 20.66
CA LEU A 380 -3.95 2.57 21.24
C LEU A 380 -3.70 1.11 20.88
N LEU A 381 -2.51 0.74 20.41
CA LEU A 381 -2.19 -0.67 20.17
C LEU A 381 -2.43 -1.47 21.45
N PRO A 382 -3.10 -2.63 21.39
CA PRO A 382 -3.09 -3.60 22.49
C PRO A 382 -1.64 -3.87 22.91
N ASP A 383 -1.38 -4.34 24.13
CA ASP A 383 -0.05 -4.72 24.65
C ASP A 383 0.71 -5.70 23.71
N MET A 384 1.21 -5.21 22.59
CA MET A 384 1.89 -5.95 21.54
C MET A 384 3.38 -5.75 21.80
N THR A 385 3.95 -6.66 22.57
CA THR A 385 5.37 -6.63 22.92
C THR A 385 6.26 -7.16 21.79
N SER A 386 5.71 -7.95 20.86
CA SER A 386 6.46 -8.54 19.75
C SER A 386 6.71 -7.54 18.62
N PRO A 387 7.99 -7.29 18.23
CA PRO A 387 8.31 -6.46 17.07
C PRO A 387 7.72 -6.99 15.76
N HIS A 388 7.67 -8.32 15.59
CA HIS A 388 7.07 -8.95 14.41
C HIS A 388 5.59 -8.64 14.30
N ASP A 389 4.85 -8.61 15.41
CA ASP A 389 3.41 -8.36 15.35
C ASP A 389 3.10 -6.90 15.05
N LYS A 390 3.95 -5.97 15.52
CA LYS A 390 3.87 -4.56 15.13
C LYS A 390 4.13 -4.38 13.64
N ALA A 391 5.15 -5.05 13.12
CA ALA A 391 5.45 -5.03 11.69
C ALA A 391 4.29 -5.61 10.87
N LEU A 392 3.70 -6.73 11.29
CA LEU A 392 2.56 -7.37 10.64
C LEU A 392 1.32 -6.46 10.63
N LEU A 393 1.02 -5.76 11.73
CA LEU A 393 -0.11 -4.82 11.76
C LEU A 393 0.14 -3.59 10.89
N ASN A 394 1.38 -3.10 10.87
CA ASN A 394 1.77 -2.03 9.95
C ASN A 394 1.62 -2.49 8.49
N HIS A 395 2.17 -3.66 8.13
CA HIS A 395 2.03 -4.27 6.81
C HIS A 395 0.57 -4.48 6.40
N TYR A 396 -0.28 -4.86 7.35
CA TYR A 396 -1.71 -4.93 7.07
C TYR A 396 -2.28 -3.57 6.67
N SER A 397 -1.98 -2.55 7.46
CA SER A 397 -2.54 -1.21 7.30
C SER A 397 -2.00 -0.47 6.08
N THR A 398 -0.77 -0.77 5.65
CA THR A 398 -0.08 -0.09 4.54
C THR A 398 -0.10 -0.85 3.22
N ILE A 399 -0.26 -2.17 3.24
CA ILE A 399 -0.22 -3.02 2.04
C ILE A 399 -1.47 -3.88 1.94
N VAL A 400 -1.72 -4.76 2.90
CA VAL A 400 -2.78 -5.79 2.74
C VAL A 400 -4.17 -5.16 2.60
N ALA A 401 -4.52 -4.18 3.43
CA ALA A 401 -5.81 -3.49 3.36
C ALA A 401 -6.05 -2.84 1.98
N PHE A 402 -4.99 -2.37 1.31
CA PHE A 402 -5.09 -1.79 -0.04
C PHE A 402 -5.25 -2.86 -1.12
N VAL A 403 -4.52 -3.97 -1.00
CA VAL A 403 -4.69 -5.12 -1.91
C VAL A 403 -6.10 -5.72 -1.82
N LEU A 404 -6.71 -5.71 -0.62
CA LEU A 404 -8.07 -6.21 -0.41
C LEU A 404 -9.16 -5.28 -0.97
N SER A 405 -8.87 -3.98 -1.08
CA SER A 405 -9.80 -2.98 -1.63
C SER A 405 -9.69 -2.92 -3.15
N ARG A 406 -10.81 -3.13 -3.84
CA ARG A 406 -10.92 -2.98 -5.29
C ARG A 406 -11.13 -1.53 -5.74
N HIS A 407 -11.25 -0.60 -4.80
CA HIS A 407 -11.45 0.81 -5.08
C HIS A 407 -10.15 1.62 -4.89
N PRO A 408 -9.80 2.53 -5.81
CA PRO A 408 -8.55 3.29 -5.75
C PRO A 408 -8.53 4.38 -4.67
N ASN A 409 -9.70 4.81 -4.16
CA ASN A 409 -9.75 5.81 -3.09
C ASN A 409 -9.31 5.20 -1.75
N THR A 410 -8.14 5.62 -1.29
CA THR A 410 -7.54 5.19 -0.03
C THR A 410 -8.22 5.77 1.20
N ALA A 411 -8.91 6.91 1.09
CA ALA A 411 -9.55 7.60 2.21
C ALA A 411 -10.86 6.93 2.68
N SER A 412 -11.48 6.10 1.83
CA SER A 412 -12.75 5.41 2.10
C SER A 412 -12.59 3.89 2.09
N ASN A 413 -11.39 3.37 2.38
CA ASN A 413 -11.13 1.93 2.36
C ASN A 413 -11.72 1.27 3.63
N PRO A 414 -12.78 0.43 3.53
CA PRO A 414 -13.43 -0.19 4.68
C PRO A 414 -12.52 -1.17 5.45
N TYR A 415 -11.52 -1.76 4.79
CA TYR A 415 -10.52 -2.61 5.45
C TYR A 415 -9.62 -1.80 6.37
N THR A 416 -9.41 -0.51 6.09
CA THR A 416 -8.68 0.39 6.99
C THR A 416 -9.62 1.07 7.98
N SER A 417 -10.74 1.61 7.52
CA SER A 417 -11.63 2.45 8.34
C SER A 417 -12.49 1.66 9.32
N TYR A 418 -12.77 0.38 9.06
CA TYR A 418 -13.56 -0.48 9.95
C TYR A 418 -12.71 -1.57 10.61
N ILE A 419 -11.97 -2.36 9.84
CA ILE A 419 -11.28 -3.54 10.38
C ILE A 419 -10.13 -3.16 11.31
N VAL A 420 -9.34 -2.14 10.97
CA VAL A 420 -8.19 -1.76 11.81
C VAL A 420 -8.64 -1.25 13.19
N PRO A 421 -9.59 -0.30 13.34
CA PRO A 421 -10.11 0.08 14.66
C PRO A 421 -10.69 -1.09 15.47
N MET A 422 -11.37 -2.03 14.81
CA MET A 422 -11.88 -3.24 15.46
C MET A 422 -10.75 -4.16 15.93
N ALA A 423 -9.67 -4.30 15.15
CA ALA A 423 -8.49 -5.07 15.52
C ALA A 423 -7.78 -4.47 16.73
N VAL A 424 -7.64 -3.15 16.77
CA VAL A 424 -7.06 -2.44 17.92
C VAL A 424 -7.88 -2.61 19.18
N SER A 425 -9.21 -2.68 19.05
CA SER A 425 -10.10 -2.78 20.20
C SER A 425 -10.32 -4.22 20.68
N ASN A 426 -9.92 -5.23 19.90
CA ASN A 426 -10.23 -6.62 20.18
C ASN A 426 -9.12 -7.59 19.76
N GLN A 427 -8.56 -8.30 20.74
CA GLN A 427 -7.45 -9.26 20.56
C GLN A 427 -7.74 -10.40 19.57
N LEU A 428 -8.98 -10.89 19.52
CA LEU A 428 -9.35 -11.94 18.57
C LEU A 428 -9.27 -11.42 17.13
N ILE A 429 -9.81 -10.22 16.88
CA ILE A 429 -9.75 -9.58 15.56
C ILE A 429 -8.30 -9.23 15.20
N LEU A 430 -7.51 -8.75 16.17
CA LEU A 430 -6.09 -8.53 15.98
C LEU A 430 -5.38 -9.79 15.49
N HIS A 431 -5.59 -10.94 16.14
CA HIS A 431 -5.01 -12.20 15.68
C HIS A 431 -5.47 -12.60 14.28
N CYS A 432 -6.73 -12.35 13.90
CA CYS A 432 -7.19 -12.58 12.53
C CYS A 432 -6.44 -11.70 11.51
N VAL A 433 -6.27 -10.40 11.82
CA VAL A 433 -5.55 -9.44 10.98
C VAL A 433 -4.08 -9.79 10.83
N LEU A 434 -3.41 -10.13 11.94
CA LEU A 434 -2.01 -10.55 11.95
C LEU A 434 -1.78 -11.85 11.18
N ALA A 435 -2.69 -12.83 11.33
CA ALA A 435 -2.62 -14.08 10.58
C ALA A 435 -2.73 -13.81 9.06
N LEU A 436 -3.69 -12.99 8.64
CA LEU A 436 -3.87 -12.64 7.23
C LEU A 436 -2.65 -11.90 6.67
N SER A 437 -2.10 -10.98 7.46
CA SER A 437 -0.90 -10.21 7.12
C SER A 437 0.33 -11.10 6.98
N ALA A 438 0.52 -12.03 7.91
CA ALA A 438 1.65 -12.95 7.90
C ALA A 438 1.56 -13.94 6.72
N THR A 439 0.36 -14.44 6.38
CA THR A 439 0.15 -15.27 5.19
C THR A 439 0.51 -14.51 3.91
N HIS A 440 0.18 -13.23 3.82
CA HIS A 440 0.58 -12.41 2.68
C HIS A 440 2.11 -12.19 2.63
N TRP A 441 2.74 -11.98 3.78
CA TRP A 441 4.18 -11.68 3.85
C TRP A 441 5.07 -12.93 3.72
N GLU A 442 4.57 -14.13 4.05
CA GLU A 442 5.30 -15.40 3.95
C GLU A 442 5.98 -15.59 2.58
N LYS A 443 5.36 -15.10 1.50
CA LYS A 443 5.90 -15.18 0.15
C LYS A 443 7.25 -14.47 -0.02
N LEU A 444 7.42 -13.32 0.63
CA LEU A 444 8.66 -12.53 0.60
C LEU A 444 9.60 -12.91 1.75
N GLN A 445 9.04 -13.34 2.88
CA GLN A 445 9.73 -13.69 4.11
C GLN A 445 9.21 -15.04 4.64
N PRO A 446 9.80 -16.18 4.22
CA PRO A 446 9.31 -17.51 4.58
C PRO A 446 9.25 -17.80 6.09
N ASP A 447 10.02 -17.08 6.90
CA ASP A 447 10.00 -17.13 8.37
C ASP A 447 8.69 -16.61 8.98
N MET A 448 7.90 -15.82 8.24
CA MET A 448 6.58 -15.37 8.69
C MET A 448 5.54 -16.50 8.77
N ARG A 449 5.81 -17.67 8.16
CA ARG A 449 4.93 -18.85 8.21
C ARG A 449 4.57 -19.26 9.63
N ASP A 450 5.55 -19.31 10.53
CA ASP A 450 5.33 -19.72 11.92
C ASP A 450 4.45 -18.71 12.66
N ARG A 451 4.60 -17.41 12.36
CA ARG A 451 3.73 -16.34 12.89
C ARG A 451 2.31 -16.46 12.36
N ALA A 452 2.14 -16.75 11.07
CA ALA A 452 0.83 -16.97 10.46
C ALA A 452 0.08 -18.11 11.15
N LEU A 453 0.74 -19.25 11.33
CA LEU A 453 0.18 -20.42 12.03
C LEU A 453 -0.15 -20.11 13.48
N PHE A 454 0.74 -19.41 14.20
CA PHE A 454 0.52 -19.00 15.59
C PHE A 454 -0.75 -18.16 15.74
N HIS A 455 -0.86 -17.05 14.99
CA HIS A 455 -2.02 -16.15 15.11
C HIS A 455 -3.31 -16.79 14.62
N LYS A 456 -3.25 -17.60 13.56
CA LYS A 456 -4.41 -18.37 13.10
C LYS A 456 -4.90 -19.36 14.17
N GLY A 457 -3.98 -20.02 14.87
CA GLY A 457 -4.29 -20.89 16.00
C GLY A 457 -4.96 -20.15 17.17
N GLN A 458 -4.41 -18.99 17.56
CA GLN A 458 -4.97 -18.17 18.63
C GLN A 458 -6.36 -17.60 18.28
N ALA A 459 -6.52 -17.12 17.05
CA ALA A 459 -7.79 -16.61 16.55
C ALA A 459 -8.86 -17.72 16.56
N THR A 460 -8.53 -18.90 16.02
CA THR A 460 -9.46 -20.04 15.98
C THR A 460 -9.86 -20.50 17.39
N LYS A 461 -8.91 -20.57 18.31
CA LYS A 461 -9.17 -20.94 19.72
C LYS A 461 -10.07 -19.90 20.41
N SER A 462 -9.77 -18.62 20.24
CA SER A 462 -10.53 -17.53 20.87
C SER A 462 -11.94 -17.43 20.30
N LEU A 463 -12.11 -17.62 18.98
CA LEU A 463 -13.42 -17.69 18.34
C LEU A 463 -14.23 -18.88 18.86
N ALA A 464 -13.62 -20.06 18.98
CA ALA A 464 -14.30 -21.24 19.52
C ALA A 464 -14.80 -21.04 20.95
N ASN A 465 -14.07 -20.27 21.78
CA ASN A 465 -14.51 -19.91 23.12
C ASN A 465 -15.64 -18.87 23.15
N LEU A 466 -15.67 -17.95 22.17
CA LEU A 466 -16.68 -16.90 22.08
C LEU A 466 -18.03 -17.44 21.57
N LEU A 467 -18.02 -18.34 20.59
CA LEU A 467 -19.21 -18.83 19.89
C LEU A 467 -20.35 -19.34 20.81
N PRO A 468 -20.09 -20.09 21.91
CA PRO A 468 -21.15 -20.57 22.80
C PRO A 468 -21.91 -19.47 23.56
N THR A 469 -21.31 -18.28 23.70
CA THR A 469 -21.82 -17.18 24.54
C THR A 469 -22.12 -15.92 23.73
N VAL A 470 -22.21 -16.01 22.40
CA VAL A 470 -22.44 -14.84 21.53
C VAL A 470 -23.79 -14.19 21.85
N ASP A 471 -23.74 -12.90 22.11
CA ASP A 471 -24.89 -12.03 22.31
C ASP A 471 -24.88 -10.87 21.30
N SER A 472 -25.84 -9.96 21.40
CA SER A 472 -25.95 -8.81 20.48
C SER A 472 -24.77 -7.83 20.56
N SER A 473 -23.95 -7.88 21.62
CA SER A 473 -22.78 -7.00 21.81
C SER A 473 -21.47 -7.57 21.27
N SER A 474 -21.45 -8.87 20.93
CA SER A 474 -20.27 -9.62 20.51
C SER A 474 -20.43 -10.31 19.15
N VAL A 475 -21.61 -10.20 18.54
CA VAL A 475 -21.95 -10.81 17.25
C VAL A 475 -21.13 -10.24 16.09
N ASP A 476 -20.82 -8.95 16.13
CA ASP A 476 -19.99 -8.25 15.15
C ASP A 476 -18.53 -8.73 15.23
N VAL A 477 -17.98 -8.88 16.43
CA VAL A 477 -16.66 -9.48 16.70
C VAL A 477 -16.60 -10.92 16.19
N ALA A 478 -17.58 -11.75 16.53
CA ALA A 478 -17.63 -13.13 16.06
C ALA A 478 -17.73 -13.19 14.52
N LEU A 479 -18.57 -12.33 13.92
CA LEU A 479 -18.78 -12.30 12.48
C LEU A 479 -17.53 -11.86 11.73
N VAL A 480 -16.89 -10.75 12.11
CA VAL A 480 -15.67 -10.28 11.44
C VAL A 480 -14.53 -11.28 11.58
N SER A 481 -14.40 -11.95 12.73
CA SER A 481 -13.40 -13.01 12.92
C SER A 481 -13.65 -14.22 12.02
N CYS A 482 -14.91 -14.67 11.87
CA CYS A 482 -15.24 -15.70 10.89
C CYS A 482 -14.87 -15.27 9.46
N LEU A 483 -15.18 -14.03 9.07
CA LEU A 483 -14.91 -13.54 7.72
C LEU A 483 -13.41 -13.38 7.44
N LEU A 484 -12.63 -12.85 8.38
CA LEU A 484 -11.18 -12.70 8.22
C LEU A 484 -10.45 -14.06 8.19
N LEU A 485 -10.88 -15.03 9.02
CA LEU A 485 -10.35 -16.40 8.95
C LEU A 485 -10.74 -17.10 7.64
N CYS A 486 -11.96 -16.86 7.15
CA CYS A 486 -12.38 -17.32 5.84
C CYS A 486 -11.49 -16.75 4.72
N MET A 487 -11.23 -15.44 4.74
CA MET A 487 -10.34 -14.77 3.80
C MET A 487 -8.91 -15.33 3.85
N SER A 488 -8.35 -15.52 5.04
CA SER A 488 -7.00 -16.11 5.20
C SER A 488 -6.90 -17.48 4.52
N GLU A 489 -7.95 -18.29 4.58
CA GLU A 489 -7.97 -19.62 3.95
C GLU A 489 -8.28 -19.61 2.46
N LEU A 490 -9.21 -18.75 2.02
CA LEU A 490 -9.50 -18.60 0.60
C LEU A 490 -8.30 -18.00 -0.16
N PHE A 491 -7.60 -17.04 0.44
CA PHE A 491 -6.48 -16.37 -0.21
C PHE A 491 -5.18 -17.18 -0.16
N ASP A 492 -5.04 -18.08 0.81
CA ASP A 492 -4.01 -19.11 0.76
C ASP A 492 -4.20 -20.01 -0.48
N GLY A 493 -5.46 -20.35 -0.80
CA GLY A 493 -5.82 -21.11 -1.99
C GLY A 493 -5.59 -22.62 -1.91
N THR A 494 -5.01 -23.12 -0.81
CA THR A 494 -4.78 -24.56 -0.58
C THR A 494 -5.70 -25.15 0.49
N SER A 495 -6.21 -24.32 1.41
CA SER A 495 -7.10 -24.76 2.49
C SER A 495 -8.55 -24.93 2.02
N ALA A 496 -9.22 -25.99 2.52
CA ALA A 496 -10.66 -26.18 2.38
C ALA A 496 -11.46 -25.78 3.64
N GLY A 497 -10.79 -25.27 4.68
CA GLY A 497 -11.39 -24.92 5.97
C GLY A 497 -12.38 -23.76 5.91
N TRP A 498 -12.31 -22.93 4.86
CA TRP A 498 -13.08 -21.71 4.70
C TRP A 498 -14.60 -21.97 4.72
N LYS A 499 -15.01 -23.20 4.38
CA LYS A 499 -16.41 -23.66 4.43
C LYS A 499 -16.98 -23.59 5.84
N LEU A 500 -16.19 -23.95 6.85
CA LEU A 500 -16.61 -23.91 8.25
C LEU A 500 -16.81 -22.47 8.72
N HIS A 501 -15.90 -21.58 8.33
CA HIS A 501 -15.98 -20.15 8.66
C HIS A 501 -17.21 -19.49 8.03
N LEU A 502 -17.51 -19.78 6.75
CA LEU A 502 -18.73 -19.28 6.09
C LEU A 502 -20.02 -19.83 6.71
N GLN A 503 -20.04 -21.11 7.10
CA GLN A 503 -21.18 -21.69 7.82
C GLN A 503 -21.41 -21.01 9.18
N GLY A 504 -20.31 -20.69 9.89
CA GLY A 504 -20.34 -19.88 11.11
C GLY A 504 -20.93 -18.50 10.86
N ALA A 505 -20.42 -17.78 9.86
CA ALA A 505 -20.92 -16.46 9.46
C ALA A 505 -22.41 -16.47 9.09
N LYS A 506 -22.88 -17.48 8.33
CA LYS A 506 -24.31 -17.64 8.00
C LYS A 506 -25.17 -17.72 9.27
N ARG A 507 -24.77 -18.54 10.23
CA ARG A 507 -25.51 -18.73 11.48
C ARG A 507 -25.56 -17.43 12.28
N LEU A 508 -24.44 -16.72 12.40
CA LEU A 508 -24.36 -15.43 13.09
C LEU A 508 -25.26 -14.36 12.45
N LEU A 509 -25.23 -14.25 11.12
CA LEU A 509 -26.12 -13.33 10.38
C LEU A 509 -27.61 -13.66 10.57
N SER A 510 -27.95 -14.95 10.60
CA SER A 510 -29.34 -15.40 10.83
C SER A 510 -29.83 -15.07 12.24
N THR A 511 -28.98 -15.29 13.26
CA THR A 511 -29.26 -14.95 14.66
C THR A 511 -29.46 -13.43 14.82
N PHE A 512 -28.62 -12.62 14.20
CA PHE A 512 -28.71 -11.16 14.26
C PHE A 512 -30.02 -10.64 13.65
N LYS A 513 -30.40 -11.16 12.48
CA LYS A 513 -31.63 -10.77 11.79
C LYS A 513 -32.88 -11.05 12.64
N ALA A 514 -32.88 -12.14 13.41
CA ALA A 514 -33.97 -12.48 14.31
C ALA A 514 -34.08 -11.51 15.51
N GLN A 515 -32.98 -10.85 15.89
CA GLN A 515 -32.91 -9.94 17.04
C GLN A 515 -33.14 -8.47 16.68
N THR A 516 -32.85 -8.05 15.43
CA THR A 516 -32.96 -6.66 14.98
C THR A 516 -34.22 -6.42 14.14
N SER A 517 -35.33 -6.13 14.81
CA SER A 517 -36.51 -5.54 14.17
C SER A 517 -36.40 -4.01 14.27
N SER A 518 -35.92 -3.35 13.20
CA SER A 518 -36.05 -1.91 12.90
C SER A 518 -34.99 -0.88 13.35
N THR A 519 -33.86 -1.23 13.96
CA THR A 519 -32.79 -0.25 14.29
C THR A 519 -31.71 -0.14 13.20
N SER A 520 -31.33 1.07 12.82
CA SER A 520 -30.31 1.38 11.80
C SER A 520 -28.97 0.72 12.13
N ALA A 521 -28.56 -0.27 11.33
CA ALA A 521 -27.29 -0.98 11.52
C ALA A 521 -26.09 -0.02 11.33
N CYS A 522 -25.08 -0.13 12.20
CA CYS A 522 -23.84 0.64 12.11
C CYS A 522 -23.12 0.39 10.77
N GLY A 523 -22.35 1.39 10.28
CA GLY A 523 -21.68 1.35 8.97
C GLY A 523 -20.78 0.13 8.76
N HIS A 524 -19.99 -0.26 9.77
CA HIS A 524 -19.13 -1.45 9.69
C HIS A 524 -19.95 -2.75 9.51
N PHE A 525 -21.14 -2.86 10.11
CA PHE A 525 -21.95 -4.07 10.02
C PHE A 525 -22.50 -4.25 8.61
N LYS A 526 -22.95 -3.17 7.96
CA LYS A 526 -23.35 -3.17 6.55
C LYS A 526 -22.20 -3.66 5.66
N PHE A 527 -20.98 -3.20 5.93
CA PHE A 527 -19.78 -3.70 5.25
C PHE A 527 -19.54 -5.19 5.50
N LEU A 528 -19.62 -5.69 6.74
CA LEU A 528 -19.44 -7.12 7.05
C LEU A 528 -20.46 -8.01 6.34
N VAL A 529 -21.71 -7.54 6.22
CA VAL A 529 -22.77 -8.23 5.47
C VAL A 529 -22.42 -8.32 3.98
N LYS A 530 -21.95 -7.21 3.37
CA LYS A 530 -21.49 -7.18 1.97
C LYS A 530 -20.29 -8.12 1.77
N LEU A 531 -19.31 -8.07 2.66
CA LEU A 531 -18.15 -8.96 2.65
C LEU A 531 -18.54 -10.43 2.77
N ALA A 532 -19.47 -10.77 3.66
CA ALA A 532 -19.98 -12.14 3.80
C ALA A 532 -20.66 -12.63 2.51
N ARG A 533 -21.48 -11.78 1.86
CA ARG A 533 -22.10 -12.09 0.57
C ARG A 533 -21.08 -12.27 -0.53
N PHE A 534 -20.08 -11.41 -0.58
CA PHE A 534 -18.98 -11.50 -1.54
C PHE A 534 -18.22 -12.83 -1.38
N LEU A 535 -17.77 -13.18 -0.17
CA LEU A 535 -17.01 -14.41 0.08
C LEU A 535 -17.83 -15.68 -0.18
N ASP A 536 -19.12 -15.66 0.14
CA ASP A 536 -20.02 -16.79 -0.11
C ASP A 536 -20.25 -17.01 -1.62
N SER A 537 -20.48 -15.94 -2.38
CA SER A 537 -20.58 -16.02 -3.84
C SER A 537 -19.28 -16.43 -4.52
N ALA A 538 -18.15 -15.86 -4.07
CA ALA A 538 -16.81 -16.24 -4.49
C ALA A 538 -16.57 -17.75 -4.31
N ALA A 539 -16.96 -18.30 -3.17
CA ALA A 539 -16.84 -19.72 -2.85
C ALA A 539 -17.73 -20.66 -3.71
N THR A 540 -18.78 -20.15 -4.36
CA THR A 540 -19.59 -20.96 -5.29
C THR A 540 -18.75 -21.43 -6.48
N THR A 541 -17.73 -20.65 -6.87
CA THR A 541 -16.79 -21.05 -7.91
C THR A 541 -16.05 -22.31 -7.47
N SER A 542 -15.52 -22.37 -6.25
CA SER A 542 -14.83 -23.55 -5.68
C SER A 542 -15.73 -24.76 -5.44
N THR A 543 -17.02 -24.58 -5.26
CA THR A 543 -17.91 -25.70 -4.93
C THR A 543 -18.73 -26.17 -6.12
N CYS A 544 -18.91 -25.31 -7.13
CA CYS A 544 -19.95 -25.48 -8.15
C CYS A 544 -21.32 -25.79 -7.51
N LYS A 545 -21.57 -25.20 -6.33
CA LYS A 545 -22.79 -25.35 -5.54
C LYS A 545 -23.41 -23.98 -5.27
N PRO A 546 -24.71 -23.92 -4.94
CA PRO A 546 -25.35 -22.67 -4.54
C PRO A 546 -24.65 -22.01 -3.34
N PRO A 547 -24.76 -20.68 -3.22
CA PRO A 547 -24.27 -19.93 -2.06
C PRO A 547 -24.87 -20.52 -0.76
N LEU A 548 -24.09 -20.50 0.32
CA LEU A 548 -24.58 -20.97 1.61
C LEU A 548 -25.55 -19.96 2.22
N ILE A 549 -25.33 -18.66 2.05
CA ILE A 549 -26.13 -17.57 2.60
C ILE A 549 -27.25 -17.23 1.62
N ASP A 550 -28.50 -17.49 2.00
CA ASP A 550 -29.66 -17.26 1.12
C ASP A 550 -29.97 -15.74 0.97
N GLU A 551 -30.43 -15.31 -0.21
CA GLU A 551 -30.82 -13.90 -0.50
C GLU A 551 -31.85 -13.37 0.51
N THR A 552 -32.76 -14.22 1.00
CA THR A 552 -33.76 -13.82 1.99
C THR A 552 -33.16 -13.53 3.36
N THR A 553 -31.95 -14.00 3.67
CA THR A 553 -31.26 -13.78 4.95
C THR A 553 -30.78 -12.34 5.10
N VAL A 554 -30.53 -11.65 3.97
CA VAL A 554 -29.94 -10.31 3.94
C VAL A 554 -30.70 -9.47 2.91
N LYS A 555 -31.52 -8.51 3.36
CA LYS A 555 -32.08 -7.54 2.41
C LYS A 555 -30.93 -6.66 1.90
N PRO A 556 -30.83 -6.42 0.58
CA PRO A 556 -29.97 -5.36 0.05
C PRO A 556 -30.37 -4.07 0.77
N THR A 557 -29.41 -3.43 1.43
CA THR A 557 -29.62 -2.07 1.95
C THR A 557 -29.40 -1.13 0.77
N ASP A 558 -30.36 -0.25 0.50
CA ASP A 558 -30.35 0.71 -0.63
C ASP A 558 -29.24 1.79 -0.51
N ASP A 559 -28.30 1.66 0.43
CA ASP A 559 -27.28 2.67 0.68
C ASP A 559 -26.09 2.55 -0.28
N THR A 560 -25.91 3.61 -1.05
CA THR A 560 -24.80 3.92 -1.98
C THR A 560 -23.49 4.27 -1.26
N ASN A 561 -23.22 3.72 -0.08
CA ASN A 561 -21.89 3.85 0.52
C ASN A 561 -20.90 3.10 -0.39
N GLY A 562 -19.84 3.79 -0.83
CA GLY A 562 -18.81 3.30 -1.76
C GLY A 562 -18.08 2.01 -1.38
N ASP A 563 -18.49 1.34 -0.30
CA ASP A 563 -18.08 0.00 0.11
C ASP A 563 -18.32 -1.05 -0.99
N ASP A 564 -19.36 -0.90 -1.82
CA ASP A 564 -19.63 -1.84 -2.92
C ASP A 564 -18.46 -1.84 -3.92
N ALA A 565 -17.93 -0.66 -4.25
CA ALA A 565 -16.77 -0.55 -5.13
C ALA A 565 -15.50 -1.12 -4.47
N ALA A 566 -15.35 -0.98 -3.15
CA ALA A 566 -14.22 -1.53 -2.41
C ALA A 566 -14.25 -3.06 -2.29
N VAL A 567 -15.45 -3.65 -2.13
CA VAL A 567 -15.62 -5.11 -1.99
C VAL A 567 -15.62 -5.81 -3.35
N TYR A 568 -16.44 -5.32 -4.29
CA TYR A 568 -16.72 -6.01 -5.55
C TYR A 568 -15.89 -5.50 -6.74
N GLY A 569 -15.59 -4.20 -6.80
CA GLY A 569 -14.89 -3.55 -7.93
C GLY A 569 -15.69 -3.44 -9.24
N ILE A 570 -16.67 -4.32 -9.43
CA ILE A 570 -17.64 -4.36 -10.53
C ILE A 570 -19.07 -4.33 -9.95
N PRO A 571 -20.13 -4.11 -10.77
CA PRO A 571 -21.50 -4.14 -10.30
C PRO A 571 -21.82 -5.46 -9.56
N LYS A 572 -22.28 -5.35 -8.31
CA LYS A 572 -22.55 -6.51 -7.44
C LYS A 572 -23.62 -7.44 -8.04
N GLU A 573 -24.56 -6.88 -8.82
CA GLU A 573 -25.60 -7.61 -9.51
C GLU A 573 -25.02 -8.56 -10.56
N LEU A 574 -24.00 -8.09 -11.29
CA LEU A 574 -23.25 -8.93 -12.22
C LEU A 574 -22.41 -9.96 -11.46
N PHE A 575 -21.71 -9.56 -10.40
CA PHE A 575 -20.90 -10.47 -9.59
C PHE A 575 -21.76 -11.64 -9.05
N HIS A 576 -22.90 -11.35 -8.44
CA HIS A 576 -23.82 -12.36 -7.90
C HIS A 576 -24.51 -13.22 -8.96
N MET A 577 -24.40 -12.90 -10.26
CA MET A 577 -24.82 -13.79 -11.33
C MET A 577 -24.02 -15.11 -11.35
N VAL A 578 -22.79 -15.10 -10.79
CA VAL A 578 -21.96 -16.30 -10.63
C VAL A 578 -22.67 -17.39 -9.83
N ASP A 579 -23.48 -17.00 -8.84
CA ASP A 579 -24.26 -17.92 -7.99
C ASP A 579 -25.28 -18.69 -8.83
N ARG A 580 -25.96 -18.00 -9.75
CA ARG A 580 -27.00 -18.56 -10.62
C ARG A 580 -26.38 -19.51 -11.64
N VAL A 581 -25.27 -19.11 -12.23
CA VAL A 581 -24.49 -19.93 -13.18
C VAL A 581 -23.97 -21.20 -12.48
N ASN A 582 -23.39 -21.09 -11.28
CA ASN A 582 -22.86 -22.26 -10.56
C ASN A 582 -23.96 -23.13 -9.92
N ASN A 583 -25.12 -22.58 -9.57
CA ASN A 583 -26.29 -23.38 -9.19
C ASN A 583 -26.72 -24.30 -10.34
N LEU A 584 -26.78 -23.77 -11.56
CA LEU A 584 -27.03 -24.60 -12.74
C LEU A 584 -25.96 -25.70 -12.89
N ALA A 585 -24.67 -25.39 -12.66
CA ALA A 585 -23.60 -26.40 -12.68
C ALA A 585 -23.87 -27.57 -11.72
N SER A 586 -24.40 -27.30 -10.52
CA SER A 586 -24.72 -28.33 -9.52
C SER A 586 -25.80 -29.30 -9.98
N LYS A 587 -26.71 -28.85 -10.88
CA LYS A 587 -27.80 -29.65 -11.46
C LYS A 587 -27.35 -30.45 -12.68
N ARG A 588 -26.11 -30.32 -13.14
CA ARG A 588 -25.64 -31.03 -14.34
C ARG A 588 -25.74 -32.55 -14.19
N GLY A 589 -25.54 -33.07 -12.98
CA GLY A 589 -25.67 -34.50 -12.69
C GLY A 589 -27.11 -35.04 -12.67
N THR A 590 -28.12 -34.17 -12.70
CA THR A 590 -29.54 -34.59 -12.68
C THR A 590 -30.13 -34.75 -14.08
N ARG A 591 -29.33 -34.54 -15.14
CA ARG A 591 -29.72 -34.63 -16.56
C ARG A 591 -29.72 -36.10 -17.01
N VAL A 592 -30.71 -36.87 -16.58
CA VAL A 592 -30.75 -38.34 -16.78
C VAL A 592 -31.75 -38.79 -17.84
N ASP A 593 -32.72 -37.94 -18.20
CA ASP A 593 -33.78 -38.20 -19.16
C ASP A 593 -34.14 -36.91 -19.94
N GLU A 594 -35.01 -37.03 -20.95
CA GLU A 594 -35.41 -35.90 -21.80
C GLU A 594 -36.16 -34.80 -21.02
N GLU A 595 -36.93 -35.15 -19.98
CA GLU A 595 -37.69 -34.20 -19.18
C GLU A 595 -36.76 -33.35 -18.29
N SER A 596 -35.83 -34.01 -17.60
CA SER A 596 -34.80 -33.36 -16.78
C SER A 596 -33.81 -32.53 -17.61
N GLU A 597 -33.49 -32.95 -18.83
CA GLU A 597 -32.74 -32.13 -19.80
C GLU A 597 -33.55 -30.89 -20.20
N ALA A 598 -34.82 -31.02 -20.54
CA ALA A 598 -35.68 -29.88 -20.91
C ALA A 598 -35.80 -28.86 -19.76
N LEU A 599 -35.99 -29.31 -18.52
CA LEU A 599 -36.01 -28.45 -17.34
C LEU A 599 -34.66 -27.74 -17.11
N PHE A 600 -33.54 -28.45 -17.30
CA PHE A 600 -32.21 -27.86 -17.21
C PHE A 600 -31.99 -26.79 -18.28
N ARG A 601 -32.42 -27.05 -19.51
CA ARG A 601 -32.33 -26.11 -20.64
C ARG A 601 -33.19 -24.86 -20.41
N GLN A 602 -34.41 -25.02 -19.92
CA GLN A 602 -35.28 -23.91 -19.55
C GLN A 602 -34.64 -23.00 -18.49
N GLU A 603 -34.04 -23.59 -17.45
CA GLU A 603 -33.35 -22.81 -16.42
C GLU A 603 -32.08 -22.13 -16.97
N ALA A 604 -31.35 -22.78 -17.87
CA ALA A 604 -30.21 -22.19 -18.56
C ALA A 604 -30.59 -20.98 -19.42
N GLU A 605 -31.69 -21.08 -20.18
CA GLU A 605 -32.26 -19.97 -20.96
C GLU A 605 -32.68 -18.81 -20.06
N ARG A 606 -33.25 -19.10 -18.87
CA ARG A 606 -33.60 -18.07 -17.88
C ARG A 606 -32.36 -17.33 -17.38
N VAL A 607 -31.26 -18.04 -17.07
CA VAL A 607 -29.99 -17.42 -16.65
C VAL A 607 -29.36 -16.63 -17.79
N GLN A 608 -29.40 -17.15 -19.02
CA GLN A 608 -28.94 -16.44 -20.21
C GLN A 608 -29.72 -15.14 -20.43
N GLY A 609 -31.06 -15.16 -20.34
CA GLY A 609 -31.90 -13.97 -20.49
C GLY A 609 -31.58 -12.91 -19.43
N LEU A 610 -31.32 -13.31 -18.19
CA LEU A 610 -30.87 -12.39 -17.14
C LEU A 610 -29.50 -11.76 -17.46
N LEU A 611 -28.56 -12.55 -17.98
CA LEU A 611 -27.26 -12.04 -18.46
C LEU A 611 -27.38 -11.15 -19.69
N ASP A 612 -28.42 -11.29 -20.51
CA ASP A 612 -28.63 -10.43 -21.67
C ASP A 612 -29.27 -9.10 -21.30
N SER A 613 -30.06 -9.05 -20.23
CA SER A 613 -30.80 -7.85 -19.81
C SER A 613 -30.21 -7.13 -18.60
N TRP A 614 -29.24 -7.70 -17.86
CA TRP A 614 -28.83 -7.16 -16.55
C TRP A 614 -28.41 -5.68 -16.58
N ALA A 615 -27.73 -5.25 -17.64
CA ALA A 615 -27.26 -3.87 -17.78
C ALA A 615 -28.36 -2.91 -18.25
N TYR A 616 -29.44 -3.42 -18.87
CA TYR A 616 -30.51 -2.60 -19.43
C TYR A 616 -31.20 -1.76 -18.36
N ASP A 617 -31.45 -2.36 -17.18
CA ASP A 617 -32.11 -1.71 -16.05
C ASP A 617 -31.34 -0.50 -15.50
N TYR A 618 -30.06 -0.37 -15.87
CA TYR A 618 -29.17 0.71 -15.47
C TYR A 618 -28.86 1.70 -16.61
N GLY A 619 -29.58 1.64 -17.74
CA GLY A 619 -29.28 2.48 -18.91
C GLY A 619 -28.11 1.98 -19.75
N GLY A 620 -27.84 0.67 -19.70
CA GLY A 620 -26.72 0.01 -20.38
C GLY A 620 -25.47 -0.08 -19.52
N LEU A 621 -24.41 -0.68 -20.08
CA LEU A 621 -23.18 -0.99 -19.34
C LEU A 621 -22.53 0.26 -18.73
N ALA A 622 -22.53 1.38 -19.46
CA ALA A 622 -22.00 2.66 -18.99
C ALA A 622 -22.77 3.18 -17.75
N GLY A 623 -24.10 3.05 -17.74
CA GLY A 623 -24.91 3.45 -16.59
C GLY A 623 -24.78 2.51 -15.40
N ALA A 624 -24.60 1.20 -15.64
CA ALA A 624 -24.36 0.21 -14.59
C ALA A 624 -23.05 0.46 -13.82
N VAL A 625 -22.00 0.94 -14.51
CA VAL A 625 -20.69 1.23 -13.88
C VAL A 625 -20.56 2.67 -13.37
N ALA A 626 -21.46 3.57 -13.75
CA ALA A 626 -21.37 4.99 -13.41
C ALA A 626 -21.33 5.27 -11.90
N SER A 627 -21.99 4.43 -11.10
CA SER A 627 -22.02 4.52 -9.63
C SER A 627 -20.73 4.08 -8.95
N LEU A 628 -19.88 3.30 -9.64
CA LEU A 628 -18.66 2.71 -9.07
C LEU A 628 -17.43 3.57 -9.30
N ASN A 629 -17.43 4.41 -10.35
CA ASN A 629 -16.62 5.60 -10.57
C ASN A 629 -16.77 6.00 -12.05
N PRO A 630 -17.47 7.10 -12.39
CA PRO A 630 -17.82 7.43 -13.77
C PRO A 630 -16.61 7.87 -14.62
N THR A 631 -15.44 8.11 -14.01
CA THR A 631 -14.23 8.57 -14.72
C THR A 631 -13.20 7.46 -14.97
N ASN A 632 -13.50 6.20 -14.63
CA ASN A 632 -12.52 5.12 -14.71
C ASN A 632 -12.91 4.03 -15.73
N ASP A 633 -12.27 4.06 -16.90
CA ASP A 633 -12.41 3.04 -17.94
C ASP A 633 -12.02 1.63 -17.45
N ASP A 634 -11.17 1.50 -16.42
CA ASP A 634 -10.80 0.19 -15.87
C ASP A 634 -12.03 -0.55 -15.31
N VAL A 635 -13.00 0.15 -14.69
CA VAL A 635 -14.23 -0.46 -14.15
C VAL A 635 -15.08 -1.03 -15.28
N LEU A 636 -15.21 -0.27 -16.36
CA LEU A 636 -15.93 -0.69 -17.56
C LEU A 636 -15.30 -1.95 -18.16
N HIS A 637 -13.98 -1.97 -18.30
CA HIS A 637 -13.25 -3.10 -18.85
C HIS A 637 -13.28 -4.33 -17.93
N ALA A 638 -13.15 -4.16 -16.61
CA ALA A 638 -13.26 -5.26 -15.65
C ALA A 638 -14.67 -5.87 -15.67
N THR A 639 -15.70 -5.02 -15.70
CA THR A 639 -17.10 -5.44 -15.81
C THR A 639 -17.35 -6.20 -17.11
N THR A 640 -16.83 -5.70 -18.24
CA THR A 640 -16.94 -6.36 -19.54
C THR A 640 -16.27 -7.73 -19.53
N ALA A 641 -15.04 -7.82 -19.03
CA ALA A 641 -14.32 -9.09 -18.93
C ALA A 641 -15.09 -10.11 -18.06
N TYR A 642 -15.67 -9.67 -16.94
CA TYR A 642 -16.46 -10.51 -16.05
C TYR A 642 -17.77 -10.99 -16.68
N GLU A 643 -18.47 -10.12 -17.40
CA GLU A 643 -19.69 -10.50 -18.13
C GLU A 643 -19.41 -11.60 -19.17
N TRP A 644 -18.38 -11.43 -19.99
CA TRP A 644 -18.01 -12.43 -20.99
C TRP A 644 -17.48 -13.72 -20.36
N ALA A 645 -16.83 -13.65 -19.20
CA ALA A 645 -16.45 -14.82 -18.42
C ALA A 645 -17.66 -15.61 -17.91
N LEU A 646 -18.72 -14.94 -17.45
CA LEU A 646 -19.97 -15.59 -17.05
C LEU A 646 -20.68 -16.24 -18.24
N ARG A 647 -20.72 -15.59 -19.40
CA ARG A 647 -21.27 -16.14 -20.64
C ARG A 647 -20.51 -17.40 -21.07
N LEU A 648 -19.18 -17.35 -21.04
CA LEU A 648 -18.34 -18.51 -21.33
C LEU A 648 -18.58 -19.63 -20.32
N ARG A 649 -18.67 -19.30 -19.03
CA ARG A 649 -18.95 -20.28 -17.97
C ARG A 649 -20.31 -20.95 -18.15
N LEU A 650 -21.35 -20.18 -18.48
CA LEU A 650 -22.69 -20.71 -18.75
C LEU A 650 -22.67 -21.66 -19.95
N HIS A 651 -22.01 -21.28 -21.04
CA HIS A 651 -21.83 -22.16 -22.20
C HIS A 651 -21.11 -23.46 -21.84
N GLN A 652 -20.06 -23.39 -21.01
CA GLN A 652 -19.33 -24.58 -20.56
C GLN A 652 -20.19 -25.55 -19.74
N ILE A 653 -21.16 -25.01 -18.99
CA ILE A 653 -22.09 -25.81 -18.18
C ILE A 653 -23.16 -26.47 -19.05
N THR A 654 -23.64 -25.77 -20.08
CA THR A 654 -24.72 -26.27 -20.95
C THR A 654 -24.20 -27.22 -22.02
N GLU A 655 -23.20 -26.79 -22.79
CA GLU A 655 -22.68 -27.50 -23.98
C GLU A 655 -21.38 -28.28 -23.73
N GLY A 656 -20.71 -28.06 -22.59
CA GLY A 656 -19.41 -28.66 -22.30
C GLY A 656 -18.22 -27.81 -22.75
N TYR A 657 -17.03 -28.42 -22.83
CA TYR A 657 -15.75 -27.70 -22.88
C TYR A 657 -15.12 -27.61 -24.29
N SER A 658 -15.90 -27.91 -25.33
CA SER A 658 -15.46 -27.88 -26.72
C SER A 658 -15.08 -26.45 -27.16
N LEU A 659 -13.98 -26.32 -27.90
CA LEU A 659 -13.49 -25.04 -28.41
C LEU A 659 -14.24 -24.64 -29.70
N THR A 660 -15.47 -24.15 -29.55
CA THR A 660 -16.29 -23.66 -30.67
C THR A 660 -15.96 -22.21 -31.04
N GLU A 661 -16.47 -21.72 -32.16
CA GLU A 661 -16.34 -20.30 -32.57
C GLU A 661 -16.87 -19.36 -31.47
N LYS A 662 -18.05 -19.66 -30.91
CA LYS A 662 -18.64 -18.91 -29.79
C LYS A 662 -17.73 -18.85 -28.56
N VAL A 663 -16.97 -19.91 -28.28
CA VAL A 663 -15.97 -19.92 -27.20
C VAL A 663 -14.80 -19.00 -27.53
N SER A 664 -14.32 -19.03 -28.78
CA SER A 664 -13.26 -18.13 -29.25
C SER A 664 -13.66 -16.66 -29.13
N ASP A 665 -14.90 -16.32 -29.49
CA ASP A 665 -15.43 -14.96 -29.37
C ASP A 665 -15.44 -14.48 -27.91
N CYS A 666 -15.90 -15.34 -26.99
CA CYS A 666 -15.89 -15.02 -25.56
C CYS A 666 -14.46 -14.80 -25.04
N VAL A 667 -13.52 -15.68 -25.42
CA VAL A 667 -12.10 -15.56 -25.04
C VAL A 667 -11.53 -14.23 -25.53
N GLN A 668 -11.80 -13.86 -26.79
CA GLN A 668 -11.30 -12.61 -27.36
C GLN A 668 -11.82 -11.39 -26.60
N HIS A 669 -13.13 -11.31 -26.32
CA HIS A 669 -13.69 -10.20 -25.56
C HIS A 669 -13.13 -10.08 -24.13
N ILE A 670 -12.87 -11.22 -23.46
CA ILE A 670 -12.23 -11.24 -22.15
C ILE A 670 -10.82 -10.65 -22.24
N LEU A 671 -10.00 -11.13 -23.18
CA LEU A 671 -8.60 -10.71 -23.30
C LEU A 671 -8.44 -9.28 -23.80
N ASP A 672 -9.28 -8.82 -24.71
CA ASP A 672 -9.29 -7.43 -25.19
C ASP A 672 -9.64 -6.45 -24.07
N SER A 673 -10.56 -6.85 -23.18
CA SER A 673 -10.95 -6.04 -22.03
C SER A 673 -9.86 -6.07 -20.94
N ALA A 674 -9.30 -7.25 -20.65
CA ALA A 674 -8.23 -7.40 -19.67
C ALA A 674 -7.00 -6.55 -20.02
N GLN A 675 -6.58 -6.54 -21.29
CA GLN A 675 -5.42 -5.77 -21.75
C GLN A 675 -5.59 -4.25 -21.65
N LYS A 676 -6.83 -3.74 -21.63
CA LYS A 676 -7.11 -2.30 -21.50
C LYS A 676 -7.04 -1.82 -20.05
N ILE A 677 -7.07 -2.73 -19.08
CA ILE A 677 -6.92 -2.38 -17.67
C ILE A 677 -5.43 -2.16 -17.38
N ARG A 678 -5.11 -1.01 -16.81
CA ARG A 678 -3.73 -0.63 -16.50
C ARG A 678 -3.10 -1.58 -15.48
N TYR A 679 -1.81 -1.87 -15.64
CA TYR A 679 -1.04 -2.60 -14.63
C TYR A 679 -1.04 -1.85 -13.30
N GLY A 680 -1.25 -2.58 -12.20
CA GLY A 680 -1.32 -1.99 -10.85
C GLY A 680 -2.66 -1.33 -10.52
N SER A 681 -3.67 -1.42 -11.42
CA SER A 681 -5.04 -1.04 -11.09
C SER A 681 -5.57 -1.85 -9.90
N SER A 682 -6.37 -1.24 -9.03
CA SER A 682 -7.02 -1.92 -7.90
C SER A 682 -8.00 -3.01 -8.35
N LEU A 683 -8.36 -3.03 -9.63
CA LEU A 683 -9.27 -3.99 -10.24
C LEU A 683 -8.57 -5.22 -10.83
N GLU A 684 -7.23 -5.32 -10.75
CA GLU A 684 -6.50 -6.49 -11.25
C GLU A 684 -7.06 -7.80 -10.70
N THR A 685 -7.37 -7.85 -9.40
CA THR A 685 -7.94 -9.06 -8.77
C THR A 685 -9.30 -9.46 -9.33
N CYS A 686 -10.08 -8.53 -9.91
CA CYS A 686 -11.35 -8.84 -10.58
C CYS A 686 -11.16 -9.66 -11.86
N LEU A 687 -9.94 -9.68 -12.41
CA LEU A 687 -9.62 -10.41 -13.63
C LEU A 687 -9.29 -11.87 -13.38
N LEU A 688 -9.13 -12.33 -12.13
CA LEU A 688 -8.72 -13.70 -11.88
C LEU A 688 -9.69 -14.72 -12.47
N PHE A 689 -10.99 -14.59 -12.18
CA PHE A 689 -12.02 -15.45 -12.75
C PHE A 689 -12.07 -15.36 -14.29
N PRO A 690 -12.15 -14.16 -14.91
CA PRO A 690 -12.07 -14.00 -16.36
C PRO A 690 -10.83 -14.64 -17.00
N LEU A 691 -9.64 -14.42 -16.44
CA LEU A 691 -8.39 -14.96 -16.97
C LEU A 691 -8.33 -16.49 -16.86
N VAL A 692 -8.90 -17.09 -15.82
CA VAL A 692 -9.01 -18.55 -15.74
C VAL A 692 -10.04 -19.10 -16.72
N MET A 693 -11.17 -18.40 -16.94
CA MET A 693 -12.15 -18.80 -17.96
C MET A 693 -11.54 -18.76 -19.36
N ALA A 694 -10.86 -17.65 -19.70
CA ALA A 694 -10.17 -17.48 -20.96
C ALA A 694 -9.01 -18.47 -21.11
N GLY A 695 -8.12 -18.53 -20.12
CA GLY A 695 -6.97 -19.45 -20.07
C GLY A 695 -7.37 -20.91 -20.20
N GLY A 696 -8.47 -21.31 -19.56
CA GLY A 696 -9.04 -22.64 -19.70
C GLY A 696 -9.56 -22.97 -21.10
N ALA A 697 -9.75 -21.96 -21.96
CA ALA A 697 -10.32 -22.08 -23.30
C ALA A 697 -9.42 -21.50 -24.43
N CYS A 698 -8.21 -21.03 -24.13
CA CYS A 698 -7.29 -20.50 -25.16
C CYS A 698 -6.92 -21.57 -26.19
N ASN A 699 -6.93 -21.17 -27.47
CA ASN A 699 -6.61 -22.05 -28.60
C ASN A 699 -5.31 -21.64 -29.33
N SER A 700 -4.73 -20.48 -29.00
CA SER A 700 -3.49 -19.97 -29.61
C SER A 700 -2.42 -19.64 -28.57
N LEU A 701 -1.15 -19.61 -29.01
CA LEU A 701 -0.02 -19.24 -28.15
C LEU A 701 -0.12 -17.77 -27.69
N GLU A 702 -0.55 -16.87 -28.57
CA GLU A 702 -0.72 -15.44 -28.28
C GLU A 702 -1.70 -15.21 -27.11
N GLN A 703 -2.86 -15.87 -27.14
CA GLN A 703 -3.83 -15.79 -26.06
C GLN A 703 -3.26 -16.32 -24.74
N ARG A 704 -2.50 -17.41 -24.78
CA ARG A 704 -1.83 -17.96 -23.59
C ARG A 704 -0.81 -16.97 -23.02
N MET A 705 -0.04 -16.29 -23.87
CA MET A 705 0.93 -15.28 -23.43
C MET A 705 0.25 -14.12 -22.70
N VAL A 706 -0.88 -13.61 -23.22
CA VAL A 706 -1.65 -12.55 -22.55
C VAL A 706 -2.16 -13.00 -21.18
N VAL A 707 -2.75 -14.20 -21.10
CA VAL A 707 -3.23 -14.75 -19.82
C VAL A 707 -2.08 -14.92 -18.84
N GLN A 708 -0.97 -15.47 -19.30
CA GLN A 708 0.20 -15.74 -18.46
C GLN A 708 0.81 -14.45 -17.92
N ASP A 709 0.99 -13.44 -18.78
CA ASP A 709 1.51 -12.13 -18.39
C ASP A 709 0.65 -11.48 -17.30
N ARG A 710 -0.67 -11.42 -17.51
CA ARG A 710 -1.59 -10.83 -16.53
C ARG A 710 -1.59 -11.57 -15.20
N LEU A 711 -1.60 -12.91 -15.21
CA LEU A 711 -1.54 -13.70 -13.99
C LEU A 711 -0.20 -13.53 -13.26
N MET A 712 0.92 -13.40 -13.98
CA MET A 712 2.23 -13.14 -13.36
C MET A 712 2.31 -11.73 -12.74
N VAL A 713 1.76 -10.71 -13.41
CA VAL A 713 1.69 -9.36 -12.84
C VAL A 713 0.82 -9.36 -11.60
N MET A 714 -0.38 -9.95 -11.67
CA MET A 714 -1.28 -10.07 -10.53
C MET A 714 -0.63 -10.84 -9.36
N GLU A 715 0.13 -11.91 -9.65
CA GLU A 715 0.86 -12.67 -8.64
C GLU A 715 1.91 -11.83 -7.90
N ARG A 716 2.51 -10.82 -8.57
CA ARG A 716 3.48 -9.90 -7.99
C ARG A 716 2.83 -8.75 -7.22
N THR A 717 1.68 -8.24 -7.69
CA THR A 717 1.01 -7.08 -7.08
C THR A 717 0.04 -7.46 -5.96
N CYS A 718 -0.65 -8.59 -6.08
CA CYS A 718 -1.64 -9.05 -5.10
C CYS A 718 -1.03 -9.88 -3.96
N GLY A 719 0.09 -10.58 -4.22
CA GLY A 719 0.86 -11.28 -3.17
C GLY A 719 0.22 -12.54 -2.57
N PHE A 720 -1.08 -12.79 -2.74
CA PHE A 720 -1.77 -13.95 -2.18
C PHE A 720 -1.64 -15.24 -3.01
N GLY A 721 -1.73 -16.39 -2.33
CA GLY A 721 -1.49 -17.72 -2.88
C GLY A 721 -2.51 -18.20 -3.93
N TYR A 722 -3.78 -17.80 -3.80
CA TYR A 722 -4.83 -18.21 -4.74
C TYR A 722 -4.58 -17.76 -6.20
N VAL A 723 -3.84 -16.67 -6.42
CA VAL A 723 -3.43 -16.22 -7.76
C VAL A 723 -2.40 -17.18 -8.36
N HIS A 724 -1.43 -17.62 -7.55
CA HIS A 724 -0.44 -18.61 -7.95
C HIS A 724 -1.11 -19.94 -8.32
N GLN A 725 -2.01 -20.42 -7.45
CA GLN A 725 -2.79 -21.64 -7.68
C GLN A 725 -3.66 -21.53 -8.95
N SER A 726 -4.21 -20.36 -9.25
CA SER A 726 -4.98 -20.13 -10.48
C SER A 726 -4.11 -20.19 -11.73
N ARG A 727 -2.87 -19.68 -11.67
CA ARG A 727 -1.90 -19.81 -12.76
C ARG A 727 -1.50 -21.26 -13.00
N GLU A 728 -1.20 -22.00 -11.92
CA GLU A 728 -0.88 -23.42 -11.98
C GLU A 728 -2.03 -24.23 -12.61
N LEU A 729 -3.28 -23.93 -12.26
CA LEU A 729 -4.47 -24.54 -12.86
C LEU A 729 -4.50 -24.34 -14.38
N VAL A 730 -4.30 -23.11 -14.85
CA VAL A 730 -4.33 -22.76 -16.27
C VAL A 730 -3.17 -23.42 -17.03
N GLU A 731 -1.96 -23.40 -16.47
CA GLU A 731 -0.79 -24.07 -17.04
C GLU A 731 -1.01 -25.60 -17.15
N THR A 732 -1.66 -26.18 -16.14
CA THR A 732 -2.01 -27.61 -16.12
C THR A 732 -3.03 -27.95 -17.21
N VAL A 733 -4.04 -27.09 -17.42
CA VAL A 733 -5.00 -27.23 -18.52
C VAL A 733 -4.28 -27.19 -19.87
N TRP A 734 -3.34 -26.27 -20.07
CA TRP A 734 -2.58 -26.17 -21.31
C TRP A 734 -1.75 -27.41 -21.58
N LYS A 735 -1.07 -27.94 -20.55
CA LYS A 735 -0.28 -29.16 -20.64
C LYS A 735 -1.15 -30.38 -20.98
N ARG A 736 -2.31 -30.55 -20.34
CA ARG A 736 -3.21 -31.69 -20.63
C ARG A 736 -3.83 -31.61 -22.02
N ARG A 737 -4.07 -30.40 -22.55
CA ARG A 737 -4.60 -30.22 -23.92
C ARG A 737 -3.64 -30.71 -25.01
N GLU A 738 -2.36 -30.95 -24.69
CA GLU A 738 -1.41 -31.58 -25.62
C GLU A 738 -1.69 -33.08 -25.80
N THR A 739 -2.30 -33.73 -24.81
CA THR A 739 -2.54 -35.18 -24.79
C THR A 739 -4.01 -35.59 -24.78
N GLU A 740 -4.90 -34.71 -24.31
CA GLU A 740 -6.33 -34.97 -24.13
C GLU A 740 -7.16 -34.13 -25.11
N SER A 741 -8.15 -34.75 -25.76
CA SER A 741 -9.04 -34.05 -26.71
C SER A 741 -10.02 -33.08 -26.04
N MET A 742 -10.30 -33.27 -24.75
CA MET A 742 -11.21 -32.44 -23.97
C MET A 742 -10.70 -32.28 -22.55
N VAL A 743 -10.37 -31.05 -22.16
CA VAL A 743 -9.86 -30.74 -20.82
C VAL A 743 -10.84 -29.85 -20.06
N ASN A 744 -11.27 -30.32 -18.90
CA ASN A 744 -12.21 -29.63 -18.03
C ASN A 744 -11.47 -29.00 -16.84
N TRP A 745 -11.21 -27.70 -16.91
CA TRP A 745 -10.52 -26.97 -15.84
C TRP A 745 -11.26 -27.06 -14.50
N ALA A 746 -12.61 -27.10 -14.50
CA ALA A 746 -13.40 -27.14 -13.27
C ALA A 746 -13.27 -28.50 -12.57
N ARG A 747 -13.08 -29.58 -13.34
CA ARG A 747 -12.79 -30.91 -12.82
C ARG A 747 -11.40 -30.96 -12.18
N ILE A 748 -10.37 -30.48 -12.88
CA ILE A 748 -9.00 -30.40 -12.35
C ILE A 748 -8.99 -29.61 -11.05
N ARG A 749 -9.60 -28.43 -11.06
CA ARG A 749 -9.70 -27.60 -9.86
C ARG A 749 -10.45 -28.31 -8.73
N TYR A 750 -11.55 -29.00 -8.99
CA TYR A 750 -12.32 -29.69 -7.96
C TYR A 750 -11.60 -30.94 -7.39
N GLU A 751 -10.98 -31.75 -8.25
CA GLU A 751 -10.37 -33.04 -7.88
C GLU A 751 -8.93 -32.88 -7.35
N GLU A 752 -8.21 -31.86 -7.81
CA GLU A 752 -6.77 -31.72 -7.56
C GLU A 752 -6.42 -30.44 -6.79
N MET A 753 -7.31 -29.44 -6.75
CA MET A 753 -7.05 -28.12 -6.13
C MET A 753 -8.21 -27.70 -5.21
N GLY A 754 -8.56 -28.55 -4.25
CA GLY A 754 -9.79 -28.44 -3.44
C GLY A 754 -9.95 -27.18 -2.58
N GLY A 755 -8.90 -26.37 -2.41
CA GLY A 755 -8.93 -25.09 -1.71
C GLY A 755 -9.08 -23.86 -2.62
N LEU A 756 -8.94 -24.02 -3.95
CA LEU A 756 -8.85 -22.90 -4.88
C LEU A 756 -10.23 -22.28 -5.15
N ALA A 757 -10.30 -20.96 -5.02
CA ALA A 757 -11.44 -20.12 -5.34
C ALA A 757 -11.05 -19.06 -6.38
N LEU A 758 -11.92 -18.87 -7.36
CA LEU A 758 -11.65 -18.03 -8.53
C LEU A 758 -12.58 -16.81 -8.49
N TYR A 759 -12.10 -15.66 -8.02
CA TYR A 759 -12.93 -14.47 -7.86
C TYR A 759 -12.14 -13.17 -7.76
#